data_AF-A0A2N3WQH9-F1
#
_entry.id   AF-A0A2N3WQH9-F1
#
_cell.length_a   1.000
_cell.length_b   1.000
_cell.length_c   1.000
_cell.angle_alpha   90.00
_cell.angle_beta   90.00
_cell.angle_gamma   90.00
#
_symmetry.space_group_name_H-M   'P 1'
#
loop_
_entity.id
_entity.type
_entity.pdbx_description
1 polymer ?
#
loop_
_entity_poly.entity_id
_entity_poly.type
_entity_poly.pdbx_seq_one_letter_code
_entity_poly.pdbx_strand_id
1 'polypeptide(L)'
;MWSQKRRVAAIAAAGFVVAGLVSGTPASAAAADPVSLVNPFVGTQNFGNTFPGASAPFGMVQVSPDTGGQGGYDYQQNTIYGFSQTHLSGVGCGVMGELPVMPTTGAVDSVDKNAYKSEYSHDDEKAEPGYYRVGLKKYGVNAELTATPRTGWQRYTFPSTGQANVLFNTGQANQSVKDSEIHVVGDRTLEGRVRAGGFCAGHDEHTVYFTATFDRPFASYGTWRGTTRTAGSRDAAGTGGNGAWVSFDAATDHDVVLKVGLSYTGLAGARDNLAKETGDSYDFDATRAALRKQWADRLGAIKISGGTVERQTAFYTALYHAQLHPNLAGDLSGDYAGFDGKVHRADGYTPYQNFSLWDTYRPQNQLLEMLEPQVARDVALSVVAIGRDGGWLPRWALAGSETNIMTGDPVTPFLVEAWSKGLLAGHEDEAYALLKKNATTTPPADSPYNGRSGVNYYNDRGYIPSGLTLGKDCAAKGGDNDCEHPTSATMEYSAADAALALMAKGLGHQEDARMFADRGQWYRNVWNAADKQFRPRTTDGTWLTPYNPVDADHQFHEGGAYQYQWLVPQDPAGLADLMGGKQATEKRLDSFFAYDNLLKDPAGTTRNDWIASPYDYYAKATYNPNNEPDLLSPYMYNWVGAPAKTATVVRAAMTLFTTGPDGMTGNDDLGTMSAWYVFSSLGLYPTMSGANFLAVSSPQFDSATVQIGQYEGRQGGTLTVTAPGASDTNRYVQSVSLNGRDVRQTWLDWSAVSHGGELAYQVGATPSSWGTQPGTEPPSVNKATGDLRRHVDATLRPSSVVLPQQSAAQTVHLNLDVLGQNPGAQPVFVTSSAPSGWQVRTEPLQLLWSSQLPTQKTAPVTVTVPANTPVGTYSVQLKASGPGANTVTRTASIEVREPTVCATTSGTQCAVDLSHDRNHDGTATVAASTEGNFDGSGWSYDADLMPPAGPFVHNGVTYAAPDPTGTAVNFVEARGQSLLLPAGKHQAMQLIGSSHNGPVSTSLTVHYSDGSSADLPVTFGDWAGSTPSGTTVVLDMPHRIKAGSGIDGPPVRLFGLTSTVDGAKTVQSVSLPNDPRVQLYAITLA
;
A
#
# COMPACT_ATOMS: atom_id res chain seq x y z
N MET A 1 45.83 -40.48 81.05
CA MET A 1 44.92 -41.04 82.07
C MET A 1 43.67 -41.54 81.36
N TRP A 2 43.60 -42.86 81.14
CA TRP A 2 42.52 -43.75 81.62
C TRP A 2 41.14 -43.45 80.99
N SER A 3 40.76 -44.19 79.93
CA SER A 3 39.86 -45.38 79.97
C SER A 3 38.38 -44.97 80.13
N GLN A 4 37.38 -45.37 79.35
CA GLN A 4 36.95 -46.70 78.87
C GLN A 4 35.79 -46.49 77.86
N LYS A 5 35.78 -47.11 76.67
CA LYS A 5 35.08 -48.37 76.30
C LYS A 5 33.57 -48.35 76.61
N ARG A 6 32.65 -48.58 75.64
CA ARG A 6 32.32 -49.86 74.95
C ARG A 6 31.50 -49.54 73.67
N ARG A 7 31.91 -49.97 72.46
CA ARG A 7 31.68 -51.26 71.75
C ARG A 7 30.20 -51.59 71.46
N VAL A 8 29.81 -51.61 70.18
CA VAL A 8 29.37 -52.80 69.40
C VAL A 8 29.72 -52.57 67.92
N ALA A 9 30.13 -53.63 67.23
CA ALA A 9 30.80 -53.65 65.92
C ALA A 9 29.85 -53.91 64.74
N ALA A 10 30.19 -53.38 63.56
CA ALA A 10 29.87 -53.95 62.26
C ALA A 10 30.88 -53.50 61.19
N ILE A 11 31.71 -54.48 60.81
CA ILE A 11 32.50 -54.77 59.59
C ILE A 11 32.77 -53.63 58.57
N ALA A 12 34.05 -53.54 58.21
CA ALA A 12 34.69 -52.60 57.30
C ALA A 12 34.57 -52.96 55.81
N ALA A 13 34.57 -51.93 54.96
CA ALA A 13 35.22 -51.93 53.65
C ALA A 13 35.69 -50.50 53.32
N ALA A 14 36.91 -50.40 52.76
CA ALA A 14 37.74 -49.20 52.67
C ALA A 14 37.12 -48.04 51.87
N GLY A 15 37.20 -46.82 52.44
CA GLY A 15 36.86 -45.57 51.75
C GLY A 15 38.05 -45.02 50.97
N PHE A 16 37.90 -44.92 49.65
CA PHE A 16 38.66 -43.99 48.82
C PHE A 16 38.04 -42.59 48.97
N VAL A 17 38.89 -41.60 49.21
CA VAL A 17 38.53 -40.17 49.24
C VAL A 17 38.11 -39.74 47.83
N VAL A 18 36.83 -39.42 47.65
CA VAL A 18 36.34 -38.64 46.50
C VAL A 18 35.98 -37.26 47.03
N ALA A 19 36.67 -36.25 46.53
CA ALA A 19 36.33 -34.85 46.75
C ALA A 19 34.95 -34.57 46.14
N GLY A 20 33.95 -34.32 46.98
CA GLY A 20 32.64 -33.83 46.57
C GLY A 20 32.74 -32.39 46.09
N LEU A 21 32.86 -32.20 44.78
CA LEU A 21 32.48 -30.95 44.13
C LEU A 21 30.97 -30.80 44.30
N VAL A 22 30.56 -29.87 45.16
CA VAL A 22 29.19 -29.37 45.21
C VAL A 22 28.96 -28.60 43.90
N SER A 23 28.42 -29.30 42.90
CA SER A 23 27.82 -28.68 41.72
C SER A 23 26.59 -27.91 42.16
N GLY A 24 26.78 -26.62 42.45
CA GLY A 24 25.67 -25.67 42.56
C GLY A 24 24.92 -25.66 41.23
N THR A 25 23.67 -26.13 41.25
CA THR A 25 22.71 -25.90 40.17
C THR A 25 22.66 -24.38 39.92
N PRO A 26 22.93 -23.89 38.69
CA PRO A 26 22.73 -22.49 38.40
C PRO A 26 21.27 -22.16 38.66
N ALA A 27 21.04 -21.14 39.49
CA ALA A 27 19.70 -20.60 39.70
C ALA A 27 19.15 -20.20 38.33
N SER A 28 18.03 -20.79 37.92
CA SER A 28 17.26 -20.32 36.78
C SER A 28 16.96 -18.85 37.01
N ALA A 29 17.55 -17.96 36.21
CA ALA A 29 17.10 -16.57 36.16
C ALA A 29 15.59 -16.60 35.90
N ALA A 30 14.81 -15.87 36.70
CA ALA A 30 13.38 -15.74 36.44
C ALA A 30 13.22 -15.18 35.01
N ALA A 31 12.40 -15.82 34.19
CA ALA A 31 12.08 -15.29 32.86
C ALA A 31 11.55 -13.86 33.01
N ALA A 32 12.05 -12.93 32.19
CA ALA A 32 11.57 -11.56 32.19
C ALA A 32 10.06 -11.54 31.88
N ASP A 33 9.31 -10.67 32.54
CA ASP A 33 7.89 -10.44 32.26
C ASP A 33 7.76 -9.94 30.81
N PRO A 34 7.09 -10.67 29.88
CA PRO A 34 6.94 -10.25 28.49
C PRO A 34 6.39 -8.83 28.33
N VAL A 35 5.52 -8.38 29.24
CA VAL A 35 4.97 -7.02 29.21
C VAL A 35 6.07 -5.97 29.40
N SER A 36 7.08 -6.26 30.24
CA SER A 36 8.21 -5.36 30.47
C SER A 36 9.17 -5.24 29.28
N LEU A 37 9.02 -6.11 28.28
CA LEU A 37 9.80 -6.10 27.05
C LEU A 37 9.09 -5.36 25.90
N VAL A 38 7.85 -4.92 26.08
CA VAL A 38 7.15 -4.15 25.04
C VAL A 38 7.47 -2.67 25.17
N ASN A 39 7.78 -2.02 24.05
CA ASN A 39 7.86 -0.56 23.96
C ASN A 39 6.80 -0.01 22.99
N PRO A 40 5.65 0.49 23.48
CA PRO A 40 4.60 1.05 22.63
C PRO A 40 5.00 2.31 21.84
N PHE A 41 6.17 2.90 22.08
CA PHE A 41 6.66 4.00 21.26
C PHE A 41 7.27 3.53 19.94
N VAL A 42 7.64 2.26 19.79
CA VAL A 42 8.23 1.76 18.54
C VAL A 42 7.27 1.96 17.38
N GLY A 43 7.72 2.65 16.33
CA GLY A 43 6.90 2.98 15.16
C GLY A 43 6.06 4.25 15.34
N THR A 44 6.27 5.04 16.39
CA THR A 44 5.62 6.36 16.55
C THR A 44 6.40 7.50 15.86
N GLN A 45 7.51 7.16 15.21
CA GLN A 45 8.33 8.06 14.40
C GLN A 45 8.60 7.42 13.02
N ASN A 46 9.02 8.23 12.04
CA ASN A 46 9.52 7.80 10.73
C ASN A 46 8.53 6.91 9.97
N PHE A 47 7.24 7.25 10.05
CA PHE A 47 6.17 6.60 9.30
C PHE A 47 5.93 5.13 9.67
N GLY A 48 6.29 4.71 10.90
CA GLY A 48 5.69 3.52 11.50
C GLY A 48 4.19 3.69 11.77
N ASN A 49 3.76 4.94 12.02
CA ASN A 49 2.37 5.37 12.19
C ASN A 49 1.57 4.61 13.27
N THR A 50 2.26 4.11 14.30
CA THR A 50 1.63 3.48 15.47
C THR A 50 1.20 4.52 16.51
N PHE A 51 0.58 4.08 17.61
CA PHE A 51 0.18 4.93 18.73
C PHE A 51 0.60 4.32 20.09
N PRO A 52 0.98 5.15 21.10
CA PRO A 52 1.46 4.66 22.40
C PRO A 52 0.35 4.46 23.45
N GLY A 53 -0.90 4.80 23.11
CA GLY A 53 -2.04 4.75 24.01
C GLY A 53 -2.44 3.37 24.51
N ALA A 54 -3.39 3.35 25.44
CA ALA A 54 -3.88 2.14 26.07
C ALA A 54 -4.99 1.49 25.23
N SER A 55 -4.84 0.19 24.95
CA SER A 55 -5.89 -0.64 24.36
C SER A 55 -5.88 -2.04 24.97
N ALA A 56 -7.04 -2.68 24.96
CA ALA A 56 -7.14 -4.13 25.14
C ALA A 56 -6.80 -4.84 23.83
N PRO A 57 -6.33 -6.10 23.88
CA PRO A 57 -6.16 -6.89 22.66
C PRO A 57 -7.45 -6.87 21.84
N PHE A 58 -7.35 -6.42 20.59
CA PHE A 58 -8.48 -6.25 19.65
C PHE A 58 -9.62 -5.35 20.14
N GLY A 59 -9.38 -4.47 21.12
CA GLY A 59 -10.40 -3.63 21.73
C GLY A 59 -11.05 -2.68 20.72
N MET A 60 -12.32 -2.31 20.95
CA MET A 60 -13.02 -1.22 20.24
C MET A 60 -12.41 0.15 20.59
N VAL A 61 -11.88 0.29 21.82
CA VAL A 61 -11.24 1.51 22.31
C VAL A 61 -9.72 1.40 22.23
N GLN A 62 -9.11 2.46 21.72
CA GLN A 62 -7.66 2.70 21.76
C GLN A 62 -7.46 4.13 22.29
N VAL A 63 -7.46 4.32 23.61
CA VAL A 63 -7.38 5.65 24.20
C VAL A 63 -5.93 6.14 24.21
N SER A 64 -5.62 7.17 23.42
CA SER A 64 -4.25 7.60 23.13
C SER A 64 -4.12 9.13 23.09
N PRO A 65 -2.93 9.69 23.37
CA PRO A 65 -2.63 11.10 23.07
C PRO A 65 -2.72 11.43 21.57
N ASP A 66 -3.30 12.60 21.27
CA ASP A 66 -3.30 13.20 19.93
C ASP A 66 -2.21 14.28 19.83
N THR A 67 -1.17 14.06 19.02
CA THR A 67 -0.14 15.07 18.71
C THR A 67 -0.09 15.44 17.22
N GLY A 68 -0.80 14.70 16.37
CA GLY A 68 -0.68 14.74 14.91
C GLY A 68 -0.12 13.42 14.36
N GLY A 69 0.16 13.34 13.07
CA GLY A 69 0.58 12.08 12.44
C GLY A 69 -0.60 11.20 12.01
N GLN A 70 -0.32 10.13 11.25
CA GLN A 70 -1.38 9.32 10.61
C GLN A 70 -2.11 8.43 11.63
N GLY A 71 -1.38 7.83 12.58
CA GLY A 71 -1.94 7.09 13.71
C GLY A 71 -2.40 7.95 14.90
N GLY A 72 -2.43 9.28 14.76
CA GLY A 72 -2.82 10.23 15.81
C GLY A 72 -1.70 10.73 16.72
N TYR A 73 -0.57 10.03 16.77
CA TYR A 73 0.62 10.42 17.52
C TYR A 73 1.89 10.39 16.65
N ASP A 74 2.71 11.43 16.78
CA ASP A 74 4.07 11.54 16.24
C ASP A 74 5.03 11.93 17.37
N TYR A 75 6.02 11.07 17.62
CA TYR A 75 7.03 11.23 18.68
C TYR A 75 7.88 12.50 18.52
N GLN A 76 7.96 13.08 17.31
CA GLN A 76 8.71 14.33 17.11
C GLN A 76 7.95 15.57 17.60
N GLN A 77 6.64 15.44 17.85
CA GLN A 77 5.80 16.54 18.32
C GLN A 77 5.93 16.72 19.83
N ASN A 78 5.95 17.97 20.28
CA ASN A 78 6.09 18.33 21.69
C ASN A 78 4.81 18.95 22.31
N THR A 79 3.68 18.88 21.60
CA THR A 79 2.38 19.34 22.09
C THR A 79 1.28 18.31 21.90
N ILE A 80 0.41 18.17 22.90
CA ILE A 80 -0.78 17.30 22.88
C ILE A 80 -2.04 18.16 22.73
N TYR A 81 -2.91 17.76 21.81
CA TYR A 81 -4.22 18.37 21.56
C TYR A 81 -5.34 17.73 22.39
N GLY A 82 -5.15 16.53 22.90
CA GLY A 82 -6.13 15.83 23.73
C GLY A 82 -5.85 14.33 23.77
N PHE A 83 -6.80 13.60 24.32
CA PHE A 83 -6.79 12.13 24.39
C PHE A 83 -8.09 11.60 23.78
N SER A 84 -8.03 11.15 22.52
CA SER A 84 -9.18 10.60 21.81
C SER A 84 -9.33 9.09 22.04
N GLN A 85 -10.48 8.52 21.66
CA GLN A 85 -10.89 7.16 22.09
C GLN A 85 -10.62 6.05 21.08
N THR A 86 -10.24 6.39 19.85
CA THR A 86 -10.15 5.47 18.70
C THR A 86 -8.90 5.79 17.87
N HIS A 87 -8.10 4.78 17.55
CA HIS A 87 -6.85 4.91 16.79
C HIS A 87 -6.58 3.62 16.01
N LEU A 88 -5.90 3.74 14.87
CA LEU A 88 -5.38 2.60 14.11
C LEU A 88 -3.85 2.62 14.14
N SER A 89 -3.25 1.43 14.20
CA SER A 89 -1.79 1.26 14.25
C SER A 89 -1.25 0.97 12.86
N GLY A 90 -0.38 1.85 12.38
CA GLY A 90 0.39 1.63 11.16
C GLY A 90 -0.36 1.89 9.87
N VAL A 91 -1.31 2.82 9.82
CA VAL A 91 -2.00 3.18 8.58
C VAL A 91 -1.29 4.32 7.84
N GLY A 92 -1.44 4.37 6.51
CA GLY A 92 -0.85 5.37 5.62
C GLY A 92 -1.53 6.76 5.57
N CYS A 93 -2.68 6.96 6.23
CA CYS A 93 -3.37 8.25 6.27
C CYS A 93 -3.94 8.54 7.68
N GLY A 94 -4.14 9.83 7.98
CA GLY A 94 -4.82 10.27 9.21
C GLY A 94 -6.24 9.70 9.31
N VAL A 95 -6.52 8.97 10.39
CA VAL A 95 -7.79 8.25 10.58
C VAL A 95 -8.19 8.20 12.05
N MET A 96 -9.48 7.95 12.31
CA MET A 96 -10.05 7.86 13.67
C MET A 96 -9.81 9.14 14.48
N GLY A 97 -9.48 9.02 15.77
CA GLY A 97 -9.26 10.12 16.69
C GLY A 97 -10.55 10.75 17.22
N GLU A 98 -11.69 10.05 17.16
CA GLU A 98 -12.95 10.60 17.63
C GLU A 98 -12.95 10.85 19.15
N LEU A 99 -13.60 11.96 19.53
CA LEU A 99 -13.76 12.43 20.89
C LEU A 99 -12.43 12.75 21.64
N PRO A 100 -11.63 13.72 21.17
CA PRO A 100 -10.51 14.25 21.96
C PRO A 100 -11.00 14.86 23.28
N VAL A 101 -10.42 14.39 24.39
CA VAL A 101 -10.66 14.91 25.75
C VAL A 101 -9.40 15.59 26.28
N MET A 102 -9.52 16.82 26.79
CA MET A 102 -8.37 17.60 27.26
C MET A 102 -8.60 18.17 28.67
N PRO A 103 -7.80 17.79 29.69
CA PRO A 103 -7.84 18.43 31.00
C PRO A 103 -7.06 19.76 30.99
N THR A 104 -7.61 20.78 31.63
CA THR A 104 -7.02 22.12 31.72
C THR A 104 -7.25 22.74 33.11
N THR A 105 -6.50 23.79 33.44
CA THR A 105 -6.71 24.58 34.67
C THR A 105 -6.99 26.04 34.35
N GLY A 106 -7.77 26.70 35.20
CA GLY A 106 -8.08 28.13 35.07
C GLY A 106 -9.39 28.38 34.31
N ALA A 107 -9.58 29.58 33.79
CA ALA A 107 -10.78 29.91 33.02
C ALA A 107 -10.76 29.25 31.63
N VAL A 108 -11.91 28.73 31.18
CA VAL A 108 -12.08 28.21 29.81
C VAL A 108 -12.31 29.38 28.86
N ASP A 109 -11.23 30.09 28.54
CA ASP A 109 -11.25 31.34 27.76
C ASP A 109 -11.21 31.13 26.24
N SER A 110 -10.89 29.92 25.78
CA SER A 110 -10.86 29.53 24.38
C SER A 110 -11.22 28.05 24.21
N VAL A 111 -11.82 27.73 23.06
CA VAL A 111 -12.11 26.35 22.60
C VAL A 111 -11.33 26.00 21.33
N ASP A 112 -10.40 26.87 20.92
CA ASP A 112 -9.45 26.56 19.86
C ASP A 112 -8.42 25.56 20.40
N LYS A 113 -8.25 24.43 19.69
CA LYS A 113 -7.27 23.40 20.05
C LYS A 113 -5.84 23.92 20.11
N ASN A 114 -5.49 24.89 19.28
CA ASN A 114 -4.16 25.51 19.31
C ASN A 114 -3.98 26.40 20.54
N ALA A 115 -5.08 26.94 21.08
CA ALA A 115 -5.06 27.76 22.28
C ALA A 115 -5.03 26.91 23.57
N TYR A 116 -5.64 25.72 23.60
CA TYR A 116 -5.64 24.86 24.80
C TYR A 116 -4.65 23.69 24.76
N LYS A 117 -3.99 23.40 23.63
CA LYS A 117 -2.95 22.35 23.63
C LYS A 117 -1.90 22.60 24.70
N SER A 118 -1.35 21.53 25.25
CA SER A 118 -0.27 21.60 26.24
C SER A 118 1.02 21.10 25.66
N GLU A 119 2.12 21.75 26.02
CA GLU A 119 3.45 21.18 25.87
C GLU A 119 3.60 19.96 26.80
N TYR A 120 4.44 19.01 26.38
CA TYR A 120 4.86 17.86 27.19
C TYR A 120 6.35 17.57 26.97
N SER A 121 6.86 16.45 27.49
CA SER A 121 8.21 15.94 27.20
C SER A 121 8.24 14.44 27.43
N HIS A 122 8.98 13.72 26.60
CA HIS A 122 9.17 12.27 26.76
C HIS A 122 9.86 11.87 28.07
N ASP A 123 10.61 12.78 28.70
CA ASP A 123 11.19 12.54 30.05
C ASP A 123 10.08 12.37 31.12
N ASP A 124 8.92 12.96 30.87
CA ASP A 124 7.73 12.87 31.72
C ASP A 124 6.56 12.15 31.03
N GLU A 125 6.89 11.19 30.17
CA GLU A 125 5.96 10.34 29.45
C GLU A 125 6.33 8.87 29.70
N LYS A 126 5.34 7.99 29.83
CA LYS A 126 5.56 6.54 29.86
C LYS A 126 4.41 5.81 29.17
N ALA A 127 4.74 4.73 28.48
CA ALA A 127 3.78 3.81 27.89
C ALA A 127 4.18 2.35 28.21
N GLU A 128 3.19 1.50 28.43
CA GLU A 128 3.31 0.04 28.50
C GLU A 128 2.01 -0.57 27.95
N PRO A 129 1.97 -1.88 27.59
CA PRO A 129 0.74 -2.51 27.10
C PRO A 129 -0.46 -2.25 28.03
N GLY A 130 -1.42 -1.48 27.52
CA GLY A 130 -2.64 -1.12 28.24
C GLY A 130 -2.53 0.08 29.19
N TYR A 131 -1.42 0.83 29.21
CA TYR A 131 -1.31 2.04 30.04
C TYR A 131 -0.42 3.11 29.41
N TYR A 132 -0.86 4.36 29.51
CA TYR A 132 -0.10 5.53 29.10
C TYR A 132 -0.18 6.61 30.18
N ARG A 133 0.90 7.38 30.36
CA ARG A 133 0.90 8.56 31.24
C ARG A 133 1.77 9.69 30.72
N VAL A 134 1.34 10.93 30.93
CA VAL A 134 2.08 12.14 30.52
C VAL A 134 1.81 13.34 31.44
N GLY A 135 2.84 14.16 31.66
CA GLY A 135 2.71 15.46 32.30
C GLY A 135 2.40 16.59 31.31
N LEU A 136 1.25 17.25 31.48
CA LEU A 136 0.82 18.41 30.69
C LEU A 136 1.37 19.71 31.31
N LYS A 137 2.52 20.17 30.80
CA LYS A 137 3.30 21.28 31.38
C LYS A 137 2.51 22.56 31.54
N LYS A 138 1.66 22.89 30.56
CA LYS A 138 0.90 24.15 30.55
C LYS A 138 -0.08 24.27 31.72
N TYR A 139 -0.62 23.14 32.17
CA TYR A 139 -1.67 23.08 33.18
C TYR A 139 -1.20 22.46 34.49
N GLY A 140 0.00 21.87 34.52
CA GLY A 140 0.51 21.15 35.69
C GLY A 140 -0.34 19.92 36.01
N VAL A 141 -0.95 19.28 35.01
CA VAL A 141 -1.83 18.11 35.16
C VAL A 141 -1.09 16.86 34.71
N ASN A 142 -1.15 15.80 35.51
CA ASN A 142 -0.74 14.46 35.05
C ASN A 142 -1.96 13.74 34.49
N ALA A 143 -1.87 13.26 33.25
CA ALA A 143 -2.90 12.44 32.62
C ALA A 143 -2.44 10.99 32.54
N GLU A 144 -3.33 10.07 32.90
CA GLU A 144 -3.12 8.63 32.83
C GLU A 144 -4.29 7.96 32.11
N LEU A 145 -3.99 7.00 31.24
CA LEU A 145 -4.95 6.30 30.38
C LEU A 145 -4.89 4.79 30.60
N THR A 146 -6.04 4.14 30.64
CA THR A 146 -6.20 2.67 30.57
C THR A 146 -7.49 2.34 29.83
N ALA A 147 -7.76 1.07 29.51
CA ALA A 147 -8.97 0.68 28.80
C ALA A 147 -9.58 -0.63 29.32
N THR A 148 -10.83 -0.86 28.94
CA THR A 148 -11.45 -2.18 28.77
C THR A 148 -11.76 -2.37 27.28
N PRO A 149 -12.31 -3.53 26.83
CA PRO A 149 -12.58 -3.74 25.41
C PRO A 149 -13.42 -2.65 24.73
N ARG A 150 -14.37 -2.01 25.41
CA ARG A 150 -15.27 -0.97 24.85
C ARG A 150 -15.32 0.31 25.67
N THR A 151 -14.47 0.45 26.69
CA THR A 151 -14.44 1.66 27.52
C THR A 151 -13.04 2.22 27.70
N GLY A 152 -12.91 3.53 27.51
CA GLY A 152 -11.71 4.30 27.80
C GLY A 152 -11.76 4.85 29.22
N TRP A 153 -10.64 4.82 29.91
CA TRP A 153 -10.49 5.33 31.27
C TRP A 153 -9.39 6.37 31.32
N GLN A 154 -9.68 7.51 31.92
CA GLN A 154 -8.73 8.59 32.08
C GLN A 154 -8.71 9.06 33.53
N ARG A 155 -7.52 9.16 34.13
CA ARG A 155 -7.31 9.77 35.45
C ARG A 155 -6.48 11.04 35.26
N TYR A 156 -6.95 12.14 35.81
CA TYR A 156 -6.25 13.41 35.80
C TYR A 156 -5.92 13.84 37.22
N THR A 157 -4.63 13.97 37.53
CA THR A 157 -4.18 14.56 38.79
C THR A 157 -3.92 16.04 38.56
N PHE A 158 -4.82 16.89 39.06
CA PHE A 158 -4.73 18.34 38.94
C PHE A 158 -3.83 18.95 40.03
N PRO A 159 -3.25 20.14 39.79
CA PRO A 159 -2.71 20.93 40.91
C PRO A 159 -3.85 21.40 41.81
N SER A 160 -3.53 21.90 43.01
CA SER A 160 -4.54 22.51 43.90
C SER A 160 -5.22 23.71 43.24
N THR A 161 -6.46 23.53 42.78
CA THR A 161 -7.24 24.58 42.09
C THR A 161 -8.75 24.37 42.23
N GLY A 162 -9.52 25.47 42.29
CA GLY A 162 -10.99 25.43 42.19
C GLY A 162 -11.50 25.45 40.75
N GLN A 163 -10.61 25.43 39.75
CA GLN A 163 -10.92 25.54 38.33
C GLN A 163 -10.21 24.42 37.55
N ALA A 164 -10.46 23.17 37.93
CA ALA A 164 -10.00 22.00 37.19
C ALA A 164 -11.05 21.66 36.12
N ASN A 165 -10.71 21.81 34.84
CA ASN A 165 -11.67 21.60 33.74
C ASN A 165 -11.31 20.36 32.92
N VAL A 166 -12.31 19.73 32.33
CA VAL A 166 -12.17 18.69 31.31
C VAL A 166 -13.01 19.09 30.10
N LEU A 167 -12.36 19.22 28.94
CA LEU A 167 -12.95 19.64 27.68
C LEU A 167 -13.18 18.42 26.78
N PHE A 168 -14.35 18.32 26.17
CA PHE A 168 -14.72 17.29 25.19
C PHE A 168 -14.95 17.96 23.84
N ASN A 169 -14.07 17.71 22.88
CA ASN A 169 -14.13 18.37 21.57
C ASN A 169 -14.71 17.45 20.48
N THR A 170 -16.03 17.32 20.44
CA THR A 170 -16.72 16.46 19.46
C THR A 170 -16.60 16.98 18.02
N GLY A 171 -16.20 18.24 17.83
CA GLY A 171 -15.92 18.83 16.53
C GLY A 171 -14.49 18.61 16.02
N GLN A 172 -13.71 17.74 16.64
CA GLN A 172 -12.36 17.37 16.19
C GLN A 172 -12.18 15.84 16.19
N ALA A 173 -11.34 15.37 15.27
CA ALA A 173 -10.81 14.03 15.21
C ALA A 173 -9.47 14.07 14.43
N ASN A 174 -8.79 12.93 14.28
CA ASN A 174 -7.62 12.80 13.40
C ASN A 174 -8.02 12.75 11.91
N GLN A 175 -9.31 12.55 11.64
CA GLN A 175 -9.95 12.64 10.34
C GLN A 175 -11.02 13.75 10.27
N SER A 176 -11.72 13.86 9.13
CA SER A 176 -12.74 14.89 8.92
C SER A 176 -14.02 14.59 9.70
N VAL A 177 -14.35 15.46 10.67
CA VAL A 177 -15.67 15.46 11.34
C VAL A 177 -16.71 16.13 10.44
N LYS A 178 -17.78 15.39 10.12
CA LYS A 178 -18.89 15.89 9.29
C LYS A 178 -19.90 16.66 10.12
N ASP A 179 -20.35 16.08 11.23
CA ASP A 179 -21.14 16.73 12.27
C ASP A 179 -21.01 15.98 13.60
N SER A 180 -21.41 16.64 14.68
CA SER A 180 -21.37 16.05 16.02
C SER A 180 -22.43 16.63 16.94
N GLU A 181 -22.66 15.97 18.06
CA GLU A 181 -23.49 16.46 19.16
C GLU A 181 -22.92 16.04 20.52
N ILE A 182 -23.21 16.86 21.53
CA ILE A 182 -22.87 16.61 22.93
C ILE A 182 -23.93 17.19 23.87
N HIS A 183 -24.23 16.44 24.92
CA HIS A 183 -25.27 16.69 25.90
C HIS A 183 -24.70 16.52 27.32
N VAL A 184 -24.87 17.53 28.18
CA VAL A 184 -24.58 17.46 29.61
C VAL A 184 -25.80 16.90 30.35
N VAL A 185 -25.72 15.64 30.77
CA VAL A 185 -26.82 14.87 31.37
C VAL A 185 -26.62 14.74 32.87
N GLY A 186 -27.59 15.25 33.64
CA GLY A 186 -27.48 15.27 35.10
C GLY A 186 -26.32 16.15 35.58
N ASP A 187 -25.58 15.65 36.57
CA ASP A 187 -24.45 16.32 37.20
C ASP A 187 -23.11 15.57 37.07
N ARG A 188 -23.07 14.42 36.37
CA ARG A 188 -21.88 13.56 36.24
C ARG A 188 -21.61 13.03 34.84
N THR A 189 -22.52 13.23 33.90
CA THR A 189 -22.48 12.52 32.62
C THR A 189 -22.50 13.48 31.43
N LEU A 190 -21.71 13.16 30.40
CA LEU A 190 -21.83 13.73 29.06
C LEU A 190 -22.11 12.62 28.05
N GLU A 191 -22.95 12.90 27.06
CA GLU A 191 -23.34 11.94 26.04
C GLU A 191 -23.36 12.60 24.67
N GLY A 192 -23.14 11.82 23.61
CA GLY A 192 -23.20 12.38 22.27
C GLY A 192 -22.74 11.41 21.19
N ARG A 193 -22.42 11.98 20.03
CA ARG A 193 -21.85 11.26 18.90
C ARG A 193 -20.93 12.14 18.06
N VAL A 194 -20.02 11.48 17.35
CA VAL A 194 -19.16 12.07 16.33
C VAL A 194 -19.40 11.29 15.03
N ARG A 195 -19.81 11.99 13.97
CA ARG A 195 -19.85 11.43 12.61
C ARG A 195 -18.65 11.93 11.84
N ALA A 196 -17.83 11.00 11.36
CA ALA A 196 -16.54 11.28 10.73
C ALA A 196 -16.27 10.30 9.58
N GLY A 197 -15.25 10.59 8.77
CA GLY A 197 -14.81 9.71 7.68
C GLY A 197 -13.99 10.45 6.63
N GLY A 198 -13.78 9.80 5.48
CA GLY A 198 -12.95 10.31 4.39
C GLY A 198 -11.49 9.85 4.49
N PHE A 199 -11.28 8.59 4.87
CA PHE A 199 -9.97 7.98 5.00
C PHE A 199 -9.31 7.76 3.63
N CYS A 200 -8.09 8.25 3.43
CA CYS A 200 -7.32 8.13 2.18
C CYS A 200 -8.14 8.45 0.90
N ALA A 201 -8.85 9.57 0.86
CA ALA A 201 -9.75 9.94 -0.26
C ALA A 201 -10.91 8.95 -0.50
N GLY A 202 -11.19 8.06 0.46
CA GLY A 202 -12.41 7.27 0.53
C GLY A 202 -13.65 8.14 0.75
N HIS A 203 -14.81 7.57 0.42
CA HIS A 203 -16.12 8.17 0.68
C HIS A 203 -16.79 7.55 1.91
N ASP A 204 -16.02 6.88 2.75
CA ASP A 204 -16.47 6.25 3.98
C ASP A 204 -17.01 7.30 4.95
N GLU A 205 -18.06 6.90 5.68
CA GLU A 205 -18.57 7.63 6.82
C GLU A 205 -19.03 6.65 7.89
N HIS A 206 -18.73 6.98 9.15
CA HIS A 206 -19.22 6.25 10.31
C HIS A 206 -19.58 7.19 11.45
N THR A 207 -20.36 6.67 12.40
CA THR A 207 -20.76 7.40 13.61
C THR A 207 -20.35 6.61 14.84
N VAL A 208 -19.62 7.27 15.74
CA VAL A 208 -19.31 6.75 17.08
C VAL A 208 -20.20 7.47 18.09
N TYR A 209 -20.92 6.71 18.89
CA TYR A 209 -21.70 7.19 20.03
C TYR A 209 -20.91 7.00 21.32
N PHE A 210 -21.05 7.92 22.27
CA PHE A 210 -20.37 7.82 23.55
C PHE A 210 -21.26 8.21 24.73
N THR A 211 -20.97 7.62 25.89
CA THR A 211 -21.36 8.13 27.20
C THR A 211 -20.14 8.21 28.10
N ALA A 212 -19.96 9.35 28.76
CA ALA A 212 -18.79 9.72 29.54
C ALA A 212 -19.25 10.09 30.96
N THR A 213 -18.72 9.42 31.99
CA THR A 213 -19.14 9.63 33.38
C THR A 213 -17.95 9.86 34.31
N PHE A 214 -18.13 10.76 35.28
CA PHE A 214 -17.13 11.15 36.26
C PHE A 214 -17.41 10.58 37.65
N ASP A 215 -16.35 10.34 38.42
CA ASP A 215 -16.40 9.86 39.80
C ASP A 215 -17.08 10.84 40.77
N ARG A 216 -17.22 12.11 40.37
CA ARG A 216 -17.72 13.23 41.17
C ARG A 216 -18.62 14.18 40.36
N PRO A 217 -19.51 14.94 41.02
CA PRO A 217 -20.40 15.86 40.33
C PRO A 217 -19.66 17.09 39.79
N PHE A 218 -20.18 17.68 38.72
CA PHE A 218 -19.68 18.93 38.13
C PHE A 218 -19.92 20.11 39.08
N ALA A 219 -18.89 20.92 39.33
CA ALA A 219 -19.03 22.22 39.98
C ALA A 219 -19.64 23.25 39.01
N SER A 220 -19.30 23.18 37.73
CA SER A 220 -19.92 23.96 36.65
C SER A 220 -19.74 23.27 35.30
N TYR A 221 -20.50 23.70 34.29
CA TYR A 221 -20.45 23.14 32.94
C TYR A 221 -20.83 24.19 31.89
N GLY A 222 -20.54 23.90 30.63
CA GLY A 222 -21.04 24.66 29.48
C GLY A 222 -20.73 23.96 28.15
N THR A 223 -21.28 24.50 27.06
CA THR A 223 -21.05 23.97 25.70
C THR A 223 -20.57 25.05 24.74
N TRP A 224 -20.03 24.64 23.59
CA TRP A 224 -19.70 25.55 22.50
C TRP A 224 -20.19 25.07 21.14
N ARG A 225 -20.45 26.05 20.27
CA ARG A 225 -20.69 25.88 18.82
C ARG A 225 -19.81 26.86 18.04
N GLY A 226 -19.06 26.35 17.07
CA GLY A 226 -17.91 27.04 16.51
C GLY A 226 -16.96 27.47 17.62
N THR A 227 -16.74 28.78 17.73
CA THR A 227 -15.94 29.41 18.79
C THR A 227 -16.79 30.02 19.92
N THR A 228 -18.12 29.95 19.80
CA THR A 228 -19.05 30.55 20.76
C THR A 228 -19.26 29.62 21.94
N ARG A 229 -18.80 30.03 23.12
CA ARG A 229 -19.00 29.32 24.39
C ARG A 229 -20.25 29.82 25.09
N THR A 230 -20.96 28.93 25.77
CA THR A 230 -22.15 29.27 26.56
C THR A 230 -22.13 28.52 27.89
N ALA A 231 -21.76 29.23 28.96
CA ALA A 231 -21.76 28.68 30.31
C ALA A 231 -23.19 28.30 30.75
N GLY A 232 -23.32 27.17 31.44
CA GLY A 232 -24.61 26.61 31.88
C GLY A 232 -25.47 26.02 30.76
N SER A 233 -25.04 26.10 29.50
CA SER A 233 -25.66 25.38 28.39
C SER A 233 -25.40 23.89 28.52
N ARG A 234 -26.39 23.07 28.16
CA ARG A 234 -26.29 21.61 28.20
C ARG A 234 -26.06 20.98 26.83
N ASP A 235 -26.32 21.70 25.75
CA ASP A 235 -26.40 21.10 24.42
C ASP A 235 -25.56 21.85 23.40
N ALA A 236 -24.81 21.11 22.58
CA ALA A 236 -24.20 21.60 21.34
C ALA A 236 -24.32 20.53 20.26
N ALA A 237 -24.71 20.95 19.05
CA ALA A 237 -24.88 20.05 17.92
C ALA A 237 -24.79 20.82 16.60
N GLY A 238 -24.39 20.12 15.54
CA GLY A 238 -24.38 20.63 14.17
C GLY A 238 -23.05 20.35 13.45
N THR A 239 -22.86 21.01 12.32
CA THR A 239 -21.59 20.99 11.58
C THR A 239 -20.58 21.97 12.19
N GLY A 240 -19.29 21.74 11.96
CA GLY A 240 -18.21 22.57 12.50
C GLY A 240 -17.82 22.21 13.95
N GLY A 241 -17.09 23.11 14.62
CA GLY A 241 -16.60 22.86 15.98
C GLY A 241 -17.75 22.78 17.00
N ASN A 242 -17.88 21.67 17.73
CA ASN A 242 -18.81 21.53 18.85
C ASN A 242 -18.11 20.86 20.02
N GLY A 243 -18.63 21.07 21.23
CA GLY A 243 -18.12 20.37 22.40
C GLY A 243 -18.67 20.92 23.71
N ALA A 244 -18.14 20.39 24.81
CA ALA A 244 -18.54 20.77 26.16
C ALA A 244 -17.33 20.83 27.11
N TRP A 245 -17.44 21.64 28.15
CA TRP A 245 -16.51 21.59 29.27
C TRP A 245 -17.28 21.35 30.57
N VAL A 246 -16.64 20.63 31.49
CA VAL A 246 -17.09 20.47 32.88
C VAL A 246 -15.94 20.85 33.79
N SER A 247 -16.27 21.41 34.96
CA SER A 247 -15.29 21.89 35.92
C SER A 247 -15.52 21.29 37.30
N PHE A 248 -14.44 21.12 38.05
CA PHE A 248 -14.41 20.52 39.38
C PHE A 248 -13.58 21.41 40.32
N ASP A 249 -13.87 21.28 41.62
CA ASP A 249 -12.98 21.77 42.67
C ASP A 249 -11.98 20.67 43.03
N ALA A 250 -10.70 20.91 42.70
CA ALA A 250 -9.57 20.02 42.95
C ALA A 250 -8.60 20.61 43.99
N ALA A 251 -9.10 21.41 44.94
CA ALA A 251 -8.27 22.01 45.99
C ALA A 251 -7.80 21.01 47.07
N THR A 252 -8.54 19.92 47.29
CA THR A 252 -8.23 18.92 48.34
C THR A 252 -8.17 17.49 47.82
N ASP A 253 -9.05 17.14 46.88
CA ASP A 253 -9.00 15.89 46.13
C ASP A 253 -8.62 16.21 44.68
N HIS A 254 -7.38 15.91 44.34
CA HIS A 254 -6.74 16.31 43.09
C HIS A 254 -7.04 15.39 41.92
N ASP A 255 -7.44 14.14 42.18
CA ASP A 255 -7.66 13.16 41.14
C ASP A 255 -9.09 13.27 40.62
N VAL A 256 -9.26 13.27 39.30
CA VAL A 256 -10.57 13.17 38.65
C VAL A 256 -10.53 11.98 37.71
N VAL A 257 -11.46 11.04 37.88
CA VAL A 257 -11.54 9.82 37.07
C VAL A 257 -12.74 9.90 36.13
N LEU A 258 -12.48 9.69 34.84
CA LEU A 258 -13.43 9.65 33.75
C LEU A 258 -13.48 8.24 33.15
N LYS A 259 -14.69 7.72 32.91
CA LYS A 259 -14.94 6.51 32.12
C LYS A 259 -15.78 6.88 30.89
N VAL A 260 -15.40 6.37 29.72
CA VAL A 260 -16.08 6.63 28.45
C VAL A 260 -16.43 5.30 27.79
N GLY A 261 -17.71 5.01 27.58
CA GLY A 261 -18.16 3.85 26.81
C GLY A 261 -18.50 4.24 25.38
N LEU A 262 -18.08 3.42 24.42
CA LEU A 262 -18.35 3.62 22.99
C LEU A 262 -19.38 2.62 22.44
N SER A 263 -20.01 2.99 21.33
CA SER A 263 -20.80 2.10 20.48
C SER A 263 -20.94 2.68 19.07
N TYR A 264 -20.97 1.79 18.07
CA TYR A 264 -21.32 2.15 16.69
C TYR A 264 -22.82 1.99 16.39
N THR A 265 -23.60 1.40 17.30
CA THR A 265 -25.04 1.14 17.08
C THR A 265 -25.94 2.23 17.63
N GLY A 266 -25.49 2.97 18.64
CA GLY A 266 -26.24 4.05 19.26
C GLY A 266 -25.88 4.32 20.71
N LEU A 267 -26.48 5.39 21.26
CA LEU A 267 -26.25 5.80 22.66
C LEU A 267 -26.68 4.73 23.69
N ALA A 268 -27.71 3.93 23.38
CA ALA A 268 -28.13 2.83 24.24
C ALA A 268 -27.04 1.75 24.35
N GLY A 269 -26.40 1.40 23.23
CA GLY A 269 -25.24 0.49 23.20
C GLY A 269 -24.07 1.04 24.01
N ALA A 270 -23.74 2.32 23.85
CA ALA A 270 -22.66 2.97 24.58
C ALA A 270 -22.88 2.90 26.11
N ARG A 271 -24.12 3.17 26.57
CA ARG A 271 -24.51 3.06 27.99
C ARG A 271 -24.41 1.63 28.51
N ASP A 272 -24.90 0.66 27.75
CA ASP A 272 -24.88 -0.75 28.14
C ASP A 272 -23.44 -1.29 28.23
N ASN A 273 -22.60 -0.97 27.24
CA ASN A 273 -21.17 -1.31 27.23
C ASN A 273 -20.46 -0.72 28.46
N LEU A 274 -20.66 0.58 28.74
CA LEU A 274 -20.07 1.24 29.91
C LEU A 274 -20.49 0.55 31.22
N ALA A 275 -21.79 0.34 31.40
CA ALA A 275 -22.33 -0.22 32.63
C ALA A 275 -21.86 -1.67 32.86
N LYS A 276 -21.84 -2.50 31.82
CA LYS A 276 -21.45 -3.92 31.94
C LYS A 276 -19.95 -4.13 32.13
N GLU A 277 -19.10 -3.33 31.47
CA GLU A 277 -17.64 -3.49 31.59
C GLU A 277 -17.08 -2.84 32.85
N THR A 278 -17.73 -1.79 33.38
CA THR A 278 -17.17 -1.00 34.49
C THR A 278 -17.98 -1.02 35.79
N GLY A 279 -19.28 -1.36 35.72
CA GLY A 279 -20.21 -1.16 36.84
C GLY A 279 -20.16 0.27 37.39
N ASP A 280 -20.38 0.40 38.70
CA ASP A 280 -20.29 1.67 39.42
C ASP A 280 -18.87 1.99 39.91
N SER A 281 -17.87 1.14 39.59
CA SER A 281 -16.49 1.33 40.04
C SER A 281 -15.80 2.47 39.29
N TYR A 282 -14.95 3.22 39.99
CA TYR A 282 -13.98 4.18 39.44
C TYR A 282 -12.53 3.83 39.84
N ASP A 283 -12.28 2.55 40.13
CA ASP A 283 -10.94 2.04 40.46
C ASP A 283 -10.08 1.90 39.20
N PHE A 284 -9.39 2.98 38.84
CA PHE A 284 -8.49 3.05 37.68
C PHE A 284 -7.36 2.01 37.77
N ASP A 285 -6.75 1.86 38.95
CA ASP A 285 -5.57 1.00 39.13
C ASP A 285 -5.95 -0.49 39.04
N ALA A 286 -7.13 -0.89 39.53
CA ALA A 286 -7.65 -2.24 39.33
C ALA A 286 -7.92 -2.54 37.84
N THR A 287 -8.51 -1.60 37.10
CA THR A 287 -8.74 -1.74 35.65
C THR A 287 -7.42 -1.88 34.89
N ARG A 288 -6.43 -1.02 35.19
CA ARG A 288 -5.07 -1.12 34.64
C ARG A 288 -4.42 -2.47 34.95
N ALA A 289 -4.48 -2.93 36.20
CA ALA A 289 -3.89 -4.20 36.60
C ALA A 289 -4.54 -5.39 35.88
N ALA A 290 -5.86 -5.36 35.70
CA ALA A 290 -6.59 -6.37 34.94
C ALA A 290 -6.16 -6.37 33.46
N LEU A 291 -6.02 -5.19 32.85
CA LEU A 291 -5.57 -5.07 31.47
C LEU A 291 -4.12 -5.53 31.27
N ARG A 292 -3.21 -5.15 32.19
CA ARG A 292 -1.83 -5.64 32.19
C ARG A 292 -1.77 -7.17 32.23
N LYS A 293 -2.61 -7.80 33.05
CA LYS A 293 -2.70 -9.26 33.13
C LYS A 293 -3.15 -9.87 31.80
N GLN A 294 -4.14 -9.28 31.12
CA GLN A 294 -4.57 -9.74 29.80
C GLN A 294 -3.40 -9.69 28.79
N TRP A 295 -2.62 -8.61 28.78
CA TRP A 295 -1.43 -8.51 27.94
C TRP A 295 -0.35 -9.53 28.31
N ALA A 296 -0.10 -9.77 29.59
CA ALA A 296 0.84 -10.80 30.03
C ALA A 296 0.42 -12.20 29.56
N ASP A 297 -0.88 -12.52 29.62
CA ASP A 297 -1.42 -13.80 29.15
C ASP A 297 -1.27 -13.94 27.62
N ARG A 298 -1.58 -12.89 26.85
CA ARG A 298 -1.45 -12.85 25.38
C ARG A 298 0.00 -12.94 24.90
N LEU A 299 0.88 -12.09 25.42
CA LEU A 299 2.30 -12.11 25.07
C LEU A 299 2.97 -13.41 25.53
N GLY A 300 2.48 -13.99 26.63
CA GLY A 300 2.91 -15.28 27.15
C GLY A 300 2.55 -16.49 26.26
N ALA A 301 1.74 -16.30 25.21
CA ALA A 301 1.50 -17.32 24.19
C ALA A 301 2.77 -17.71 23.43
N ILE A 302 3.76 -16.80 23.35
CA ILE A 302 5.09 -17.13 22.84
C ILE A 302 6.15 -16.79 23.88
N LYS A 303 6.92 -17.80 24.30
CA LYS A 303 8.03 -17.63 25.24
C LYS A 303 9.34 -17.87 24.53
N ILE A 304 10.19 -16.85 24.45
CA ILE A 304 11.50 -16.92 23.81
C ILE A 304 12.64 -16.99 24.83
N SER A 305 13.76 -17.58 24.43
CA SER A 305 15.01 -17.60 25.19
C SER A 305 16.22 -17.44 24.26
N GLY A 306 17.28 -16.80 24.75
CA GLY A 306 18.42 -16.39 23.94
C GLY A 306 18.22 -15.03 23.25
N GLY A 307 19.18 -14.63 22.42
CA GLY A 307 19.22 -13.29 21.82
C GLY A 307 19.53 -12.17 22.82
N THR A 308 19.72 -10.95 22.31
CA THR A 308 19.92 -9.77 23.15
C THR A 308 18.58 -9.23 23.67
N VAL A 309 18.60 -8.40 24.71
CA VAL A 309 17.38 -7.76 25.24
C VAL A 309 16.71 -6.93 24.16
N GLU A 310 17.47 -6.25 23.30
CA GLU A 310 16.93 -5.45 22.19
C GLU A 310 16.13 -6.30 21.20
N ARG A 311 16.58 -7.52 20.90
CA ARG A 311 15.83 -8.47 20.04
C ARG A 311 14.58 -8.99 20.72
N GLN A 312 14.67 -9.25 22.02
CA GLN A 312 13.49 -9.66 22.78
C GLN A 312 12.46 -8.52 22.83
N THR A 313 12.90 -7.28 22.97
CA THR A 313 12.04 -6.09 22.92
C THR A 313 11.41 -5.91 21.55
N ALA A 314 12.18 -5.99 20.47
CA ALA A 314 11.63 -5.93 19.11
C ALA A 314 10.58 -7.04 18.87
N PHE A 315 10.88 -8.27 19.31
CA PHE A 315 9.95 -9.40 19.17
C PHE A 315 8.64 -9.21 19.96
N TYR A 316 8.72 -8.86 21.24
CA TYR A 316 7.50 -8.70 22.05
C TYR A 316 6.71 -7.45 21.66
N THR A 317 7.37 -6.41 21.16
CA THR A 317 6.69 -5.24 20.61
C THR A 317 5.96 -5.56 19.30
N ALA A 318 6.58 -6.31 18.39
CA ALA A 318 5.90 -6.81 17.20
C ALA A 318 4.72 -7.73 17.57
N LEU A 319 4.89 -8.64 18.54
CA LEU A 319 3.81 -9.50 19.01
C LEU A 319 2.66 -8.73 19.68
N TYR A 320 2.95 -7.59 20.30
CA TYR A 320 1.95 -6.65 20.83
C TYR A 320 1.18 -5.98 19.69
N HIS A 321 1.87 -5.39 18.71
CA HIS A 321 1.23 -4.72 17.56
C HIS A 321 0.33 -5.67 16.75
N ALA A 322 0.79 -6.89 16.50
CA ALA A 322 0.02 -7.92 15.80
C ALA A 322 -1.26 -8.38 16.53
N GLN A 323 -1.49 -7.93 17.78
CA GLN A 323 -2.69 -8.24 18.57
C GLN A 323 -3.55 -7.00 18.89
N LEU A 324 -3.25 -5.85 18.27
CA LEU A 324 -4.08 -4.65 18.37
C LEU A 324 -5.28 -4.67 17.42
N HIS A 325 -5.13 -5.30 16.25
CA HIS A 325 -6.11 -5.26 15.15
C HIS A 325 -6.43 -6.66 14.59
N PRO A 326 -7.62 -6.87 14.00
CA PRO A 326 -8.77 -5.93 13.86
C PRO A 326 -9.47 -5.66 15.20
N ASN A 327 -10.45 -4.74 15.22
CA ASN A 327 -11.08 -4.28 16.46
C ASN A 327 -12.53 -4.74 16.58
N LEU A 328 -13.04 -4.87 17.81
CA LEU A 328 -14.45 -5.13 18.07
C LEU A 328 -15.35 -4.05 17.44
N ALA A 329 -16.36 -4.48 16.68
CA ALA A 329 -17.38 -3.61 16.08
C ALA A 329 -18.70 -3.62 16.85
N GLY A 330 -19.00 -4.75 17.50
CA GLY A 330 -20.29 -4.99 18.14
C GLY A 330 -20.33 -4.63 19.62
N ASP A 331 -21.50 -4.23 20.09
CA ASP A 331 -21.82 -4.06 21.51
C ASP A 331 -21.85 -5.41 22.24
N LEU A 332 -21.86 -5.38 23.58
CA LEU A 332 -22.02 -6.59 24.39
C LEU A 332 -23.35 -7.31 24.18
N SER A 333 -24.36 -6.64 23.61
CA SER A 333 -25.58 -7.29 23.16
C SER A 333 -25.35 -8.20 21.96
N GLY A 334 -24.28 -7.99 21.19
CA GLY A 334 -24.04 -8.60 19.87
C GLY A 334 -24.57 -7.75 18.71
N ASP A 335 -25.13 -6.57 18.98
CA ASP A 335 -25.57 -5.65 17.94
C ASP A 335 -24.36 -4.94 17.31
N TYR A 336 -24.38 -4.70 16.00
CA TYR A 336 -23.32 -4.00 15.24
C TYR A 336 -23.89 -3.14 14.12
N ALA A 337 -23.13 -2.14 13.69
CA ALA A 337 -23.48 -1.33 12.52
C ALA A 337 -23.10 -2.07 11.23
N GLY A 338 -24.09 -2.40 10.41
CA GLY A 338 -23.87 -2.99 9.09
C GLY A 338 -23.58 -1.94 8.02
N PHE A 339 -23.02 -2.41 6.92
CA PHE A 339 -22.60 -1.57 5.80
C PHE A 339 -23.76 -1.09 4.93
N ASP A 340 -25.00 -1.48 5.25
CA ASP A 340 -26.23 -0.93 4.71
C ASP A 340 -26.80 0.24 5.54
N GLY A 341 -26.04 0.71 6.53
CA GLY A 341 -26.43 1.79 7.43
C GLY A 341 -27.45 1.39 8.50
N LYS A 342 -27.70 0.08 8.70
CA LYS A 342 -28.62 -0.43 9.72
C LYS A 342 -27.88 -1.12 10.85
N VAL A 343 -28.54 -1.23 12.01
CA VAL A 343 -28.07 -2.07 13.11
C VAL A 343 -28.50 -3.51 12.85
N HIS A 344 -27.54 -4.43 12.88
CA HIS A 344 -27.74 -5.87 12.79
C HIS A 344 -27.34 -6.53 14.10
N ARG A 345 -27.67 -7.82 14.23
CA ARG A 345 -27.31 -8.63 15.39
C ARG A 345 -26.52 -9.84 14.93
N ALA A 346 -25.35 -10.05 15.52
CA ALA A 346 -24.56 -11.24 15.26
C ALA A 346 -25.15 -12.48 15.92
N ASP A 347 -25.06 -13.59 15.20
CA ASP A 347 -25.52 -14.91 15.64
C ASP A 347 -24.35 -15.88 15.64
N GLY A 348 -23.93 -16.33 16.82
CA GLY A 348 -22.85 -17.30 16.96
C GLY A 348 -21.43 -16.78 16.65
N TYR A 349 -21.20 -15.47 16.60
CA TYR A 349 -19.87 -14.85 16.45
C TYR A 349 -19.84 -13.44 17.07
N THR A 350 -18.64 -12.91 17.31
CA THR A 350 -18.40 -11.52 17.77
C THR A 350 -18.06 -10.62 16.58
N PRO A 351 -18.79 -9.50 16.33
CA PRO A 351 -18.46 -8.60 15.23
C PRO A 351 -17.13 -7.85 15.40
N TYR A 352 -16.34 -7.80 14.33
CA TYR A 352 -15.12 -7.01 14.18
C TYR A 352 -15.22 -6.00 13.02
N GLN A 353 -14.32 -5.02 13.03
CA GLN A 353 -14.17 -3.95 12.03
C GLN A 353 -12.69 -3.57 11.86
N ASN A 354 -12.41 -2.63 10.95
CA ASN A 354 -11.08 -2.13 10.62
C ASN A 354 -10.24 -3.22 9.93
N PHE A 355 -10.61 -3.53 8.69
CA PHE A 355 -10.03 -4.61 7.90
C PHE A 355 -9.12 -4.07 6.81
N SER A 356 -7.80 -4.09 7.02
CA SER A 356 -6.79 -3.74 6.01
C SER A 356 -6.41 -4.98 5.21
N LEU A 357 -7.30 -5.47 4.33
CA LEU A 357 -7.18 -6.84 3.84
C LEU A 357 -5.97 -7.02 2.91
N TRP A 358 -5.58 -6.00 2.13
CA TRP A 358 -4.46 -6.07 1.19
C TRP A 358 -3.11 -6.38 1.87
N ASP A 359 -2.95 -5.94 3.11
CA ASP A 359 -1.80 -6.22 3.96
C ASP A 359 -2.02 -7.51 4.73
N THR A 360 -3.16 -7.60 5.43
CA THR A 360 -3.36 -8.58 6.49
C THR A 360 -3.61 -10.01 6.00
N TYR A 361 -3.97 -10.22 4.72
CA TYR A 361 -4.08 -11.59 4.17
C TYR A 361 -2.73 -12.32 4.12
N ARG A 362 -1.60 -11.60 4.23
CA ARG A 362 -0.24 -12.11 3.97
C ARG A 362 0.31 -12.92 5.16
N PRO A 363 0.84 -12.34 6.26
CA PRO A 363 1.13 -13.11 7.47
C PRO A 363 0.25 -12.78 8.68
N GLN A 364 -0.42 -11.62 8.73
CA GLN A 364 -1.13 -11.18 9.93
C GLN A 364 -2.30 -12.10 10.27
N ASN A 365 -3.14 -12.43 9.29
CA ASN A 365 -4.27 -13.32 9.52
C ASN A 365 -3.82 -14.72 9.96
N GLN A 366 -2.76 -15.26 9.36
CA GLN A 366 -2.22 -16.59 9.70
C GLN A 366 -1.63 -16.62 11.12
N LEU A 367 -1.05 -15.51 11.58
CA LEU A 367 -0.57 -15.40 12.96
C LEU A 367 -1.75 -15.39 13.93
N LEU A 368 -2.80 -14.62 13.59
CA LEU A 368 -4.04 -14.58 14.36
C LEU A 368 -4.71 -15.96 14.42
N GLU A 369 -4.76 -16.71 13.31
CA GLU A 369 -5.31 -18.06 13.27
C GLU A 369 -4.50 -19.06 14.12
N MET A 370 -3.17 -18.92 14.14
CA MET A 370 -2.29 -19.78 14.94
C MET A 370 -2.46 -19.53 16.44
N LEU A 371 -2.58 -18.26 16.86
CA LEU A 371 -2.59 -17.89 18.28
C LEU A 371 -4.02 -17.75 18.85
N GLU A 372 -4.92 -17.16 18.09
CA GLU A 372 -6.26 -16.71 18.50
C GLU A 372 -7.36 -17.17 17.53
N PRO A 373 -7.51 -18.48 17.27
CA PRO A 373 -8.38 -19.00 16.22
C PRO A 373 -9.86 -18.63 16.39
N GLN A 374 -10.35 -18.45 17.62
CA GLN A 374 -11.72 -17.96 17.85
C GLN A 374 -11.89 -16.51 17.39
N VAL A 375 -10.89 -15.66 17.61
CA VAL A 375 -10.89 -14.28 17.11
C VAL A 375 -10.82 -14.30 15.59
N ALA A 376 -9.92 -15.09 14.99
CA ALA A 376 -9.80 -15.23 13.55
C ALA A 376 -11.11 -15.70 12.88
N ARG A 377 -11.82 -16.66 13.51
CA ARG A 377 -13.16 -17.08 13.07
C ARG A 377 -14.14 -15.91 13.07
N ASP A 378 -14.25 -15.22 14.19
CA ASP A 378 -15.22 -14.15 14.37
C ASP A 378 -14.94 -12.97 13.42
N VAL A 379 -13.66 -12.70 13.14
CA VAL A 379 -13.19 -11.78 12.10
C VAL A 379 -13.63 -12.24 10.71
N ALA A 380 -13.39 -13.50 10.34
CA ALA A 380 -13.77 -14.02 9.03
C ALA A 380 -15.30 -13.97 8.82
N LEU A 381 -16.09 -14.29 9.85
CA LEU A 381 -17.54 -14.19 9.80
C LEU A 381 -18.04 -12.74 9.75
N SER A 382 -17.29 -11.79 10.32
CA SER A 382 -17.58 -10.36 10.17
C SER A 382 -17.40 -9.91 8.71
N VAL A 383 -16.35 -10.37 8.02
CA VAL A 383 -16.15 -10.10 6.59
C VAL A 383 -17.26 -10.73 5.73
N VAL A 384 -17.70 -11.95 6.04
CA VAL A 384 -18.87 -12.57 5.39
C VAL A 384 -20.14 -11.75 5.63
N ALA A 385 -20.35 -11.26 6.86
CA ALA A 385 -21.48 -10.41 7.21
C ALA A 385 -21.47 -9.07 6.43
N ILE A 386 -20.31 -8.46 6.17
CA ILE A 386 -20.21 -7.29 5.29
C ILE A 386 -20.76 -7.61 3.89
N GLY A 387 -20.33 -8.75 3.31
CA GLY A 387 -20.82 -9.19 2.01
C GLY A 387 -22.33 -9.44 1.98
N ARG A 388 -22.87 -10.04 3.04
CA ARG A 388 -24.30 -10.33 3.20
C ARG A 388 -25.14 -9.07 3.36
N ASP A 389 -24.73 -8.18 4.27
CA ASP A 389 -25.54 -7.04 4.70
C ASP A 389 -25.32 -5.84 3.77
N GLY A 390 -24.07 -5.57 3.37
CA GLY A 390 -23.68 -4.49 2.47
C GLY A 390 -23.77 -4.81 0.97
N GLY A 391 -23.95 -6.08 0.62
CA GLY A 391 -24.20 -6.55 -0.76
C GLY A 391 -22.95 -6.82 -1.61
N TRP A 392 -21.76 -6.51 -1.10
CA TRP A 392 -20.47 -6.84 -1.71
C TRP A 392 -19.38 -7.02 -0.64
N LEU A 393 -18.33 -7.79 -0.97
CA LEU A 393 -17.20 -8.00 -0.07
C LEU A 393 -16.26 -6.78 -0.05
N PRO A 394 -15.67 -6.45 1.11
CA PRO A 394 -14.83 -5.27 1.23
C PRO A 394 -13.42 -5.50 0.69
N ARG A 395 -12.70 -4.41 0.41
CA ARG A 395 -11.23 -4.45 0.25
C ARG A 395 -10.55 -3.90 1.48
N TRP A 396 -10.99 -2.71 1.90
CA TRP A 396 -10.55 -2.08 3.13
C TRP A 396 -11.75 -1.45 3.79
N ALA A 397 -12.06 -1.94 4.98
CA ALA A 397 -13.29 -1.58 5.69
C ALA A 397 -12.96 -0.79 6.96
N LEU A 398 -13.45 0.45 7.06
CA LEU A 398 -13.34 1.32 8.22
C LEU A 398 -14.64 1.33 8.99
N ALA A 399 -14.62 0.89 10.25
CA ALA A 399 -15.84 0.77 11.04
C ALA A 399 -16.95 0.03 10.27
N GLY A 400 -18.07 0.72 10.00
CA GLY A 400 -19.22 0.22 9.23
C GLY A 400 -19.24 0.61 7.74
N SER A 401 -18.10 0.95 7.14
CA SER A 401 -18.03 1.50 5.77
C SER A 401 -16.85 0.99 4.95
N GLU A 402 -17.00 0.97 3.62
CA GLU A 402 -15.95 0.62 2.66
C GLU A 402 -15.17 1.86 2.24
N THR A 403 -13.84 1.77 2.22
CA THR A 403 -12.94 2.87 1.82
C THR A 403 -12.41 2.72 0.40
N ASN A 404 -12.49 1.50 -0.18
CA ASN A 404 -11.95 1.08 -1.48
C ASN A 404 -10.42 1.07 -1.59
N ILE A 405 -9.73 1.28 -0.47
CA ILE A 405 -8.30 1.04 -0.34
C ILE A 405 -8.06 -0.49 -0.32
N MET A 406 -6.95 -1.09 -0.73
CA MET A 406 -6.06 -0.70 -1.83
C MET A 406 -6.59 -1.31 -3.17
N THR A 407 -5.71 -1.84 -4.03
CA THR A 407 -6.08 -2.52 -5.29
C THR A 407 -6.26 -4.04 -5.15
N GLY A 408 -6.71 -4.68 -6.24
CA GLY A 408 -6.70 -6.13 -6.40
C GLY A 408 -7.92 -6.83 -5.78
N ASP A 409 -7.71 -8.07 -5.33
CA ASP A 409 -8.73 -8.88 -4.65
C ASP A 409 -8.15 -9.54 -3.38
N PRO A 410 -7.96 -8.76 -2.31
CA PRO A 410 -7.36 -9.27 -1.08
C PRO A 410 -8.34 -10.07 -0.21
N VAL A 411 -9.65 -9.87 -0.36
CA VAL A 411 -10.66 -10.57 0.44
C VAL A 411 -10.77 -12.06 0.07
N THR A 412 -10.48 -12.41 -1.17
CA THR A 412 -10.46 -13.81 -1.61
C THR A 412 -9.40 -14.65 -0.91
N PRO A 413 -8.09 -14.34 -0.98
CA PRO A 413 -7.10 -15.12 -0.25
C PRO A 413 -7.34 -15.07 1.26
N PHE A 414 -7.86 -13.96 1.82
CA PHE A 414 -8.22 -13.87 3.23
C PHE A 414 -9.26 -14.93 3.65
N LEU A 415 -10.43 -14.97 3.00
CA LEU A 415 -11.49 -15.93 3.35
C LEU A 415 -11.15 -17.38 2.97
N VAL A 416 -10.32 -17.58 1.93
CA VAL A 416 -9.82 -18.91 1.57
C VAL A 416 -8.88 -19.45 2.65
N GLU A 417 -8.02 -18.62 3.27
CA GLU A 417 -7.20 -19.06 4.40
C GLU A 417 -8.10 -19.50 5.57
N ALA A 418 -9.08 -18.67 5.95
CA ALA A 418 -10.03 -18.99 7.02
C ALA A 418 -10.81 -20.29 6.74
N TRP A 419 -11.25 -20.51 5.49
CA TRP A 419 -11.85 -21.77 5.06
C TRP A 419 -10.90 -22.95 5.23
N SER A 420 -9.62 -22.79 4.86
CA SER A 420 -8.63 -23.87 4.90
C SER A 420 -8.29 -24.35 6.32
N LYS A 421 -8.47 -23.48 7.32
CA LYS A 421 -8.43 -23.81 8.77
C LYS A 421 -9.79 -24.24 9.32
N GLY A 422 -10.82 -24.15 8.50
CA GLY A 422 -12.21 -24.47 8.80
C GLY A 422 -12.92 -23.46 9.71
N LEU A 423 -12.39 -22.25 9.83
CA LEU A 423 -13.00 -21.18 10.62
C LEU A 423 -14.37 -20.73 10.07
N LEU A 424 -14.65 -21.06 8.80
CA LEU A 424 -15.94 -20.82 8.15
C LEU A 424 -16.92 -22.00 8.27
N ALA A 425 -16.71 -22.93 9.22
CA ALA A 425 -17.59 -24.08 9.40
C ALA A 425 -19.07 -23.65 9.56
N GLY A 426 -19.93 -24.11 8.64
CA GLY A 426 -21.35 -23.77 8.57
C GLY A 426 -21.69 -22.55 7.71
N HIS A 427 -20.68 -21.86 7.18
CA HIS A 427 -20.80 -20.64 6.36
C HIS A 427 -20.05 -20.75 5.02
N GLU A 428 -19.54 -21.94 4.67
CA GLU A 428 -18.68 -22.14 3.51
C GLU A 428 -19.39 -21.80 2.19
N ASP A 429 -20.66 -22.23 2.04
CA ASP A 429 -21.44 -22.00 0.82
C ASP A 429 -21.74 -20.50 0.62
N GLU A 430 -22.05 -19.78 1.71
CA GLU A 430 -22.29 -18.33 1.69
C GLU A 430 -21.02 -17.58 1.32
N ALA A 431 -19.91 -17.87 2.00
CA ALA A 431 -18.62 -17.27 1.71
C ALA A 431 -18.20 -17.55 0.26
N TYR A 432 -18.31 -18.80 -0.21
CA TYR A 432 -17.98 -19.15 -1.59
C TYR A 432 -18.83 -18.41 -2.62
N ALA A 433 -20.14 -18.27 -2.39
CA ALA A 433 -21.02 -17.54 -3.29
C ALA A 433 -20.62 -16.06 -3.40
N LEU A 434 -20.28 -15.42 -2.28
CA LEU A 434 -19.79 -14.03 -2.24
C LEU A 434 -18.44 -13.88 -2.96
N LEU A 435 -17.50 -14.79 -2.71
CA LEU A 435 -16.19 -14.81 -3.36
C LEU A 435 -16.29 -15.01 -4.86
N LYS A 436 -17.09 -15.98 -5.32
CA LYS A 436 -17.32 -16.23 -6.74
C LYS A 436 -17.93 -15.00 -7.42
N LYS A 437 -18.92 -14.35 -6.77
CA LYS A 437 -19.52 -13.11 -7.27
C LYS A 437 -18.47 -12.01 -7.41
N ASN A 438 -17.66 -11.78 -6.38
CA ASN A 438 -16.56 -10.80 -6.42
C ASN A 438 -15.55 -11.08 -7.54
N ALA A 439 -15.18 -12.36 -7.73
CA ALA A 439 -14.17 -12.76 -8.68
C ALA A 439 -14.60 -12.72 -10.16
N THR A 440 -15.91 -12.67 -10.42
CA THR A 440 -16.45 -12.86 -11.78
C THR A 440 -17.33 -11.70 -12.27
N THR A 441 -17.74 -10.79 -11.40
CA THR A 441 -18.69 -9.71 -11.73
C THR A 441 -18.30 -8.38 -11.08
N THR A 442 -18.86 -7.28 -11.58
CA THR A 442 -18.67 -5.95 -11.01
C THR A 442 -19.79 -5.58 -10.03
N PRO A 443 -19.51 -4.80 -8.97
CA PRO A 443 -20.55 -4.23 -8.13
C PRO A 443 -21.53 -3.35 -8.94
N PRO A 444 -22.80 -3.21 -8.49
CA PRO A 444 -23.72 -2.23 -9.04
C PRO A 444 -23.15 -0.80 -9.07
N ALA A 445 -23.67 0.04 -9.96
CA ALA A 445 -23.17 1.41 -10.14
C ALA A 445 -23.37 2.29 -8.88
N ASP A 446 -24.46 2.07 -8.15
CA ASP A 446 -24.83 2.75 -6.90
C ASP A 446 -24.20 2.10 -5.65
N SER A 447 -23.52 0.98 -5.81
CA SER A 447 -22.78 0.33 -4.72
C SER A 447 -21.54 1.16 -4.36
N PRO A 448 -21.19 1.33 -3.08
CA PRO A 448 -19.97 2.04 -2.69
C PRO A 448 -18.69 1.24 -2.98
N TYR A 449 -18.79 -0.08 -3.21
CA TYR A 449 -17.65 -0.96 -3.38
C TYR A 449 -17.10 -0.94 -4.82
N ASN A 450 -15.77 -1.01 -4.95
CA ASN A 450 -15.06 -1.24 -6.21
C ASN A 450 -15.11 -2.72 -6.64
N GLY A 451 -15.12 -3.66 -5.69
CA GLY A 451 -15.12 -5.10 -5.98
C GLY A 451 -13.85 -5.50 -6.71
N ARG A 452 -13.95 -6.14 -7.88
CA ARG A 452 -12.86 -6.24 -8.87
C ARG A 452 -13.15 -5.26 -10.03
N SER A 453 -12.68 -4.01 -9.96
CA SER A 453 -13.12 -2.96 -10.90
C SER A 453 -12.70 -3.24 -12.36
N GLY A 454 -11.58 -3.95 -12.55
CA GLY A 454 -11.08 -4.39 -13.86
C GLY A 454 -11.58 -5.76 -14.34
N VAL A 455 -12.51 -6.42 -13.62
CA VAL A 455 -12.87 -7.84 -13.87
C VAL A 455 -13.38 -8.12 -15.27
N ASN A 456 -14.08 -7.18 -15.91
CA ASN A 456 -14.58 -7.38 -17.28
C ASN A 456 -13.42 -7.47 -18.28
N TYR A 457 -12.44 -6.56 -18.19
CA TYR A 457 -11.23 -6.63 -19.01
C TYR A 457 -10.42 -7.89 -18.71
N TYR A 458 -10.30 -8.25 -17.43
CA TYR A 458 -9.62 -9.48 -17.02
C TYR A 458 -10.33 -10.72 -17.57
N ASN A 459 -11.65 -10.83 -17.48
CA ASN A 459 -12.41 -11.95 -18.05
C ASN A 459 -12.23 -12.04 -19.58
N ASP A 460 -12.30 -10.91 -20.27
CA ASP A 460 -12.24 -10.84 -21.74
C ASP A 460 -10.82 -11.07 -22.27
N ARG A 461 -9.80 -10.52 -21.61
CA ARG A 461 -8.41 -10.40 -22.10
C ARG A 461 -7.37 -11.13 -21.25
N GLY A 462 -7.72 -11.48 -20.01
CA GLY A 462 -6.89 -12.15 -18.98
C GLY A 462 -5.75 -11.30 -18.47
N TYR A 463 -5.88 -10.01 -18.66
CA TYR A 463 -5.12 -8.97 -18.01
C TYR A 463 -6.00 -7.72 -18.01
N ILE A 464 -5.74 -6.83 -17.09
CA ILE A 464 -6.29 -5.49 -17.09
C ILE A 464 -5.33 -4.63 -17.93
N PRO A 465 -5.83 -3.91 -18.96
CA PRO A 465 -4.98 -3.14 -19.85
C PRO A 465 -4.50 -1.82 -19.22
N SER A 466 -3.31 -1.38 -19.62
CA SER A 466 -2.81 -0.02 -19.43
C SER A 466 -3.50 0.97 -20.37
N GLY A 467 -3.70 2.21 -19.91
CA GLY A 467 -4.37 3.28 -20.65
C GLY A 467 -5.88 3.36 -20.44
N LEU A 468 -6.40 2.74 -19.37
CA LEU A 468 -7.77 2.95 -18.91
C LEU A 468 -7.90 4.31 -18.22
N THR A 469 -9.06 4.93 -18.33
CA THR A 469 -9.37 6.22 -17.69
C THR A 469 -10.40 6.02 -16.59
N LEU A 470 -10.04 6.35 -15.34
CA LEU A 470 -10.97 6.33 -14.21
C LEU A 470 -12.15 7.30 -14.44
N GLY A 471 -13.35 6.90 -14.03
CA GLY A 471 -14.61 7.62 -14.29
C GLY A 471 -15.20 7.38 -15.68
N LYS A 472 -14.42 6.86 -16.63
CA LYS A 472 -14.87 6.52 -17.99
C LYS A 472 -14.93 5.02 -18.22
N ASP A 473 -13.80 4.34 -18.01
CA ASP A 473 -13.65 2.91 -18.24
C ASP A 473 -13.96 2.10 -16.97
N CYS A 474 -13.69 2.70 -15.80
CA CYS A 474 -13.95 2.13 -14.48
C CYS A 474 -14.63 3.16 -13.59
N ALA A 475 -15.56 2.74 -12.73
CA ALA A 475 -16.27 3.66 -11.85
C ALA A 475 -15.32 4.30 -10.82
N ALA A 476 -15.45 5.61 -10.61
CA ALA A 476 -14.74 6.34 -9.56
C ALA A 476 -15.59 6.34 -8.28
N LYS A 477 -15.18 5.57 -7.26
CA LYS A 477 -15.94 5.39 -6.01
C LYS A 477 -15.19 5.84 -4.75
N GLY A 478 -14.14 6.66 -4.91
CA GLY A 478 -13.19 6.99 -3.84
C GLY A 478 -12.18 5.88 -3.61
N GLY A 479 -11.13 6.17 -2.84
CA GLY A 479 -10.00 5.27 -2.61
C GLY A 479 -9.27 4.87 -3.91
N ASP A 480 -8.64 3.70 -3.91
CA ASP A 480 -7.83 3.22 -5.02
C ASP A 480 -8.63 2.40 -6.04
N ASN A 481 -8.13 2.34 -7.28
CA ASN A 481 -8.78 1.58 -8.34
C ASN A 481 -7.81 0.74 -9.18
N ASP A 482 -8.24 -0.47 -9.53
CA ASP A 482 -7.41 -1.40 -10.30
C ASP A 482 -7.07 -0.89 -11.70
N CYS A 483 -7.86 0.04 -12.23
CA CYS A 483 -7.64 0.60 -13.56
C CYS A 483 -6.52 1.64 -13.61
N GLU A 484 -6.10 2.14 -12.44
CA GLU A 484 -4.92 3.00 -12.29
C GLU A 484 -3.64 2.16 -12.15
N HIS A 485 -3.74 0.98 -11.54
CA HIS A 485 -2.63 0.02 -11.36
C HIS A 485 -2.92 -1.35 -12.00
N PRO A 486 -3.13 -1.41 -13.33
CA PRO A 486 -3.71 -2.59 -13.98
C PRO A 486 -2.79 -3.81 -13.99
N THR A 487 -1.47 -3.62 -13.92
CA THR A 487 -0.52 -4.74 -13.99
C THR A 487 -0.42 -5.45 -12.63
N SER A 488 -0.28 -4.71 -11.52
CA SER A 488 -0.33 -5.32 -10.17
C SER A 488 -1.69 -5.98 -9.92
N ALA A 489 -2.80 -5.32 -10.27
CA ALA A 489 -4.13 -5.91 -10.08
C ALA A 489 -4.33 -7.21 -10.89
N THR A 490 -3.75 -7.32 -12.10
CA THR A 490 -3.75 -8.58 -12.86
C THR A 490 -3.03 -9.71 -12.11
N MET A 491 -1.89 -9.40 -11.48
CA MET A 491 -1.10 -10.37 -10.71
C MET A 491 -1.82 -10.77 -9.43
N GLU A 492 -2.42 -9.81 -8.72
CA GLU A 492 -3.19 -10.05 -7.51
C GLU A 492 -4.45 -10.88 -7.77
N TYR A 493 -5.20 -10.58 -8.84
CA TYR A 493 -6.33 -11.41 -9.26
C TYR A 493 -5.90 -12.85 -9.56
N SER A 494 -4.73 -13.04 -10.18
CA SER A 494 -4.20 -14.37 -10.46
C SER A 494 -3.88 -15.13 -9.16
N ALA A 495 -3.26 -14.47 -8.19
CA ALA A 495 -3.00 -15.09 -6.88
C ALA A 495 -4.32 -15.43 -6.15
N ALA A 496 -5.28 -14.51 -6.16
CA ALA A 496 -6.60 -14.69 -5.57
C ALA A 496 -7.40 -15.82 -6.24
N ASP A 497 -7.42 -15.89 -7.57
CA ASP A 497 -8.08 -16.95 -8.32
C ASP A 497 -7.45 -18.32 -8.02
N ALA A 498 -6.12 -18.40 -7.91
CA ALA A 498 -5.46 -19.65 -7.51
C ALA A 498 -5.86 -20.11 -6.10
N ALA A 499 -6.02 -19.18 -5.15
CA ALA A 499 -6.53 -19.49 -3.81
C ALA A 499 -8.00 -19.96 -3.89
N LEU A 500 -8.85 -19.24 -4.62
CA LEU A 500 -10.26 -19.60 -4.78
C LEU A 500 -10.45 -20.96 -5.47
N ALA A 501 -9.54 -21.35 -6.35
CA ALA A 501 -9.52 -22.69 -6.95
C ALA A 501 -9.38 -23.81 -5.90
N LEU A 502 -8.60 -23.58 -4.83
CA LEU A 502 -8.44 -24.54 -3.72
C LEU A 502 -9.77 -24.71 -2.97
N MET A 503 -10.44 -23.61 -2.63
CA MET A 503 -11.74 -23.63 -1.96
C MET A 503 -12.82 -24.24 -2.84
N ALA A 504 -12.94 -23.81 -4.09
CA ALA A 504 -13.87 -24.38 -5.07
C ALA A 504 -13.71 -25.90 -5.18
N LYS A 505 -12.46 -26.38 -5.28
CA LYS A 505 -12.17 -27.81 -5.34
C LYS A 505 -12.57 -28.54 -4.06
N GLY A 506 -12.25 -27.97 -2.90
CA GLY A 506 -12.55 -28.56 -1.60
C GLY A 506 -14.05 -28.64 -1.29
N LEU A 507 -14.84 -27.69 -1.82
CA LEU A 507 -16.31 -27.66 -1.72
C LEU A 507 -17.02 -28.44 -2.85
N GLY A 508 -16.27 -29.01 -3.80
CA GLY A 508 -16.82 -29.84 -4.87
C GLY A 508 -17.24 -29.09 -6.14
N HIS A 509 -16.97 -27.79 -6.25
CA HIS A 509 -17.21 -26.97 -7.45
C HIS A 509 -16.12 -27.17 -8.52
N GLN A 510 -16.07 -28.37 -9.12
CA GLN A 510 -14.96 -28.78 -10.01
C GLN A 510 -14.79 -27.91 -11.27
N GLU A 511 -15.88 -27.39 -11.85
CA GLU A 511 -15.80 -26.50 -13.02
C GLU A 511 -15.21 -25.15 -12.66
N ASP A 512 -15.70 -24.54 -11.57
CA ASP A 512 -15.15 -23.30 -11.05
C ASP A 512 -13.69 -23.46 -10.63
N ALA A 513 -13.35 -24.58 -9.98
CA ALA A 513 -11.97 -24.89 -9.59
C ALA A 513 -11.02 -24.91 -10.79
N ARG A 514 -11.45 -25.50 -11.93
CA ARG A 514 -10.65 -25.47 -13.18
C ARG A 514 -10.53 -24.06 -13.72
N MET A 515 -11.64 -23.33 -13.81
CA MET A 515 -11.65 -21.94 -14.30
C MET A 515 -10.71 -21.05 -13.48
N PHE A 516 -10.81 -21.11 -12.15
CA PHE A 516 -9.99 -20.30 -11.25
C PHE A 516 -8.52 -20.76 -11.24
N ALA A 517 -8.24 -22.05 -11.40
CA ALA A 517 -6.85 -22.53 -11.55
C ALA A 517 -6.21 -22.02 -12.86
N ASP A 518 -6.95 -22.05 -13.98
CA ASP A 518 -6.48 -21.49 -15.26
C ASP A 518 -6.24 -19.99 -15.17
N ARG A 519 -7.17 -19.25 -14.52
CA ARG A 519 -6.99 -17.81 -14.24
C ARG A 519 -5.82 -17.52 -13.31
N GLY A 520 -5.53 -18.41 -12.37
CA GLY A 520 -4.40 -18.22 -11.47
C GLY A 520 -3.02 -18.25 -12.16
N GLN A 521 -2.98 -18.65 -13.42
CA GLN A 521 -1.80 -18.61 -14.30
C GLN A 521 -1.78 -17.37 -15.22
N TRP A 522 -2.76 -16.46 -15.13
CA TRP A 522 -2.88 -15.29 -16.00
C TRP A 522 -1.89 -14.17 -15.68
N TYR A 523 -1.12 -14.25 -14.59
CA TYR A 523 0.07 -13.42 -14.37
C TYR A 523 1.06 -13.52 -15.56
N ARG A 524 1.07 -14.66 -16.26
CA ARG A 524 1.86 -14.90 -17.48
C ARG A 524 1.43 -14.04 -18.67
N ASN A 525 0.20 -13.52 -18.67
CA ASN A 525 -0.35 -12.67 -19.74
C ASN A 525 0.25 -11.26 -19.74
N VAL A 526 0.98 -10.90 -18.70
CA VAL A 526 1.78 -9.67 -18.60
C VAL A 526 3.28 -9.97 -18.50
N TRP A 527 3.73 -11.19 -18.78
CA TRP A 527 5.15 -11.54 -18.85
C TRP A 527 5.70 -11.36 -20.26
N ASN A 528 6.68 -10.47 -20.43
CA ASN A 528 7.39 -10.33 -21.69
C ASN A 528 8.65 -11.19 -21.70
N ALA A 529 8.64 -12.26 -22.49
CA ALA A 529 9.77 -13.19 -22.61
C ALA A 529 11.05 -12.54 -23.18
N ALA A 530 10.93 -11.49 -24.00
CA ALA A 530 12.08 -10.77 -24.55
C ALA A 530 12.83 -9.98 -23.46
N ASP A 531 12.06 -9.35 -22.56
CA ASP A 531 12.60 -8.55 -21.45
C ASP A 531 12.94 -9.44 -20.24
N LYS A 532 12.40 -10.68 -20.19
CA LYS A 532 12.35 -11.54 -19.00
C LYS A 532 11.85 -10.78 -17.77
N GLN A 533 10.78 -10.03 -17.98
CA GLN A 533 10.18 -9.15 -16.97
C GLN A 533 8.69 -8.96 -17.26
N PHE A 534 7.93 -8.67 -16.20
CA PHE A 534 6.56 -8.24 -16.30
C PHE A 534 6.48 -6.88 -17.00
N ARG A 535 5.60 -6.77 -17.99
CA ARG A 535 5.40 -5.57 -18.79
C ARG A 535 3.90 -5.32 -18.99
N PRO A 536 3.42 -4.09 -18.77
CA PRO A 536 2.03 -3.73 -19.02
C PRO A 536 1.65 -3.93 -20.49
N ARG A 537 0.42 -4.40 -20.73
CA ARG A 537 -0.20 -4.46 -22.07
C ARG A 537 -1.24 -3.35 -22.19
N THR A 538 -1.24 -2.65 -23.31
CA THR A 538 -2.12 -1.49 -23.54
C THR A 538 -3.57 -1.91 -23.83
N THR A 539 -4.47 -0.95 -23.93
CA THR A 539 -5.85 -1.16 -24.42
C THR A 539 -5.91 -1.69 -25.85
N ASP A 540 -4.86 -1.47 -26.65
CA ASP A 540 -4.67 -2.08 -27.98
C ASP A 540 -4.14 -3.52 -27.94
N GLY A 541 -3.72 -3.97 -26.75
CA GLY A 541 -3.29 -5.33 -26.41
C GLY A 541 -1.83 -5.68 -26.68
N THR A 542 -1.07 -4.76 -27.29
CA THR A 542 0.40 -4.85 -27.43
C THR A 542 1.12 -4.37 -26.16
N TRP A 543 2.43 -4.59 -26.08
CA TRP A 543 3.24 -4.09 -24.96
C TRP A 543 3.28 -2.56 -24.91
N LEU A 544 3.12 -1.99 -23.71
CA LEU A 544 3.39 -0.56 -23.46
C LEU A 544 4.82 -0.23 -23.93
N THR A 545 4.97 0.74 -24.84
CA THR A 545 6.25 1.04 -25.50
C THR A 545 6.38 2.55 -25.75
N PRO A 546 7.50 3.21 -25.34
CA PRO A 546 8.62 2.65 -24.57
C PRO A 546 8.21 2.23 -23.15
N TYR A 547 9.04 1.42 -22.49
CA TYR A 547 8.77 0.96 -21.13
C TYR A 547 10.07 0.83 -20.34
N ASN A 548 10.09 1.40 -19.14
CA ASN A 548 11.16 1.23 -18.17
C ASN A 548 10.61 0.41 -16.99
N PRO A 549 11.10 -0.82 -16.72
CA PRO A 549 10.60 -1.67 -15.64
C PRO A 549 10.91 -1.15 -14.23
N VAL A 550 11.82 -0.17 -14.09
CA VAL A 550 12.20 0.43 -12.80
C VAL A 550 11.17 1.48 -12.36
N ASP A 551 10.81 2.38 -13.28
CA ASP A 551 9.80 3.42 -13.05
C ASP A 551 8.37 2.88 -13.22
N ALA A 552 8.20 2.02 -14.23
CA ALA A 552 7.00 1.29 -14.55
C ALA A 552 5.71 2.13 -14.77
N ASP A 553 5.81 3.46 -14.89
CA ASP A 553 4.73 4.41 -15.21
C ASP A 553 3.47 4.17 -14.35
N HIS A 554 3.68 3.94 -13.05
CA HIS A 554 2.64 3.67 -12.05
C HIS A 554 1.69 2.50 -12.40
N GLN A 555 2.14 1.55 -13.24
CA GLN A 555 1.33 0.39 -13.64
C GLN A 555 1.22 -0.69 -12.55
N PHE A 556 1.99 -0.53 -11.48
CA PHE A 556 2.00 -1.36 -10.28
C PHE A 556 1.72 -0.46 -9.08
N HIS A 557 0.90 -0.92 -8.14
CA HIS A 557 0.49 -0.14 -6.99
C HIS A 557 1.56 -0.16 -5.90
N GLU A 558 2.07 1.01 -5.52
CA GLU A 558 3.16 1.19 -4.54
C GLU A 558 4.42 0.38 -4.91
N GLY A 559 4.84 0.42 -6.18
CA GLY A 559 6.10 -0.21 -6.57
C GLY A 559 6.34 -0.27 -8.06
N GLY A 560 7.44 -0.91 -8.45
CA GLY A 560 7.79 -1.20 -9.84
C GLY A 560 7.70 -2.70 -10.19
N ALA A 561 8.00 -3.03 -11.44
CA ALA A 561 8.00 -4.42 -11.90
C ALA A 561 9.02 -5.30 -11.16
N TYR A 562 10.09 -4.73 -10.62
CA TYR A 562 11.10 -5.47 -9.86
C TYR A 562 10.66 -5.86 -8.44
N GLN A 563 9.76 -5.12 -7.80
CA GLN A 563 9.23 -5.52 -6.50
C GLN A 563 8.07 -6.51 -6.71
N TYR A 564 7.14 -6.18 -7.62
CA TYR A 564 5.99 -7.05 -7.89
C TYR A 564 6.32 -8.39 -8.54
N GLN A 565 7.48 -8.53 -9.18
CA GLN A 565 7.81 -9.78 -9.89
C GLN A 565 7.76 -11.04 -9.00
N TRP A 566 7.88 -10.87 -7.68
CA TRP A 566 7.87 -11.98 -6.72
C TRP A 566 6.46 -12.34 -6.24
N LEU A 567 5.44 -11.55 -6.60
CA LEU A 567 4.03 -11.78 -6.26
C LEU A 567 3.39 -12.87 -7.14
N VAL A 568 3.96 -14.07 -7.06
CA VAL A 568 3.42 -15.29 -7.71
C VAL A 568 3.41 -16.45 -6.68
N PRO A 569 2.78 -16.28 -5.50
CA PRO A 569 2.77 -17.29 -4.44
C PRO A 569 2.18 -18.64 -4.87
N GLN A 570 1.29 -18.61 -5.87
CA GLN A 570 0.62 -19.79 -6.42
C GLN A 570 1.50 -20.66 -7.31
N ASP A 571 2.51 -20.08 -7.95
CA ASP A 571 3.38 -20.76 -8.92
C ASP A 571 4.86 -20.27 -8.93
N PRO A 572 5.59 -20.32 -7.79
CA PRO A 572 6.99 -19.90 -7.75
C PRO A 572 7.93 -20.69 -8.68
N ALA A 573 7.68 -21.99 -8.89
CA ALA A 573 8.46 -22.81 -9.82
C ALA A 573 8.24 -22.37 -11.26
N GLY A 574 7.00 -22.10 -11.65
CA GLY A 574 6.67 -21.56 -12.96
C GLY A 574 7.26 -20.18 -13.22
N LEU A 575 7.32 -19.31 -12.19
CA LEU A 575 8.04 -18.04 -12.26
C LEU A 575 9.55 -18.25 -12.47
N ALA A 576 10.16 -19.20 -11.75
CA ALA A 576 11.58 -19.52 -11.94
C ALA A 576 11.87 -20.00 -13.37
N ASP A 577 10.99 -20.81 -13.96
CA ASP A 577 11.11 -21.25 -15.35
C ASP A 577 11.03 -20.07 -16.33
N LEU A 578 10.12 -19.12 -16.12
CA LEU A 578 10.03 -17.89 -16.94
C LEU A 578 11.32 -17.05 -16.89
N MET A 579 11.96 -17.00 -15.72
CA MET A 579 13.23 -16.29 -15.53
C MET A 579 14.44 -17.02 -16.14
N GLY A 580 14.27 -18.26 -16.61
CA GLY A 580 15.33 -19.08 -17.21
C GLY A 580 15.89 -20.16 -16.28
N GLY A 581 15.09 -20.60 -15.30
CA GLY A 581 15.41 -21.66 -14.35
C GLY A 581 16.12 -21.18 -13.08
N LYS A 582 16.29 -22.12 -12.14
CA LYS A 582 16.74 -21.85 -10.75
C LYS A 582 17.97 -20.94 -10.65
N GLN A 583 19.01 -21.18 -11.45
CA GLN A 583 20.25 -20.40 -11.38
C GLN A 583 20.09 -18.94 -11.86
N ALA A 584 19.25 -18.70 -12.87
CA ALA A 584 18.98 -17.35 -13.35
C ALA A 584 18.15 -16.57 -12.32
N THR A 585 17.15 -17.23 -11.73
CA THR A 585 16.35 -16.68 -10.64
C THR A 585 17.20 -16.37 -9.41
N GLU A 586 18.11 -17.27 -9.01
CA GLU A 586 19.01 -17.03 -7.87
C GLU A 586 19.87 -15.78 -8.07
N LYS A 587 20.50 -15.61 -9.24
CA LYS A 587 21.29 -14.39 -9.55
C LYS A 587 20.44 -13.12 -9.55
N ARG A 588 19.18 -13.24 -9.98
CA ARG A 588 18.22 -12.13 -9.98
C ARG A 588 17.84 -11.74 -8.56
N LEU A 589 17.60 -12.71 -7.68
CA LEU A 589 17.43 -12.48 -6.25
C LEU A 589 18.70 -11.87 -5.63
N ASP A 590 19.89 -12.36 -5.97
CA ASP A 590 21.15 -11.81 -5.44
C ASP A 590 21.29 -10.33 -5.75
N SER A 591 20.92 -9.94 -6.98
CA SER A 591 20.93 -8.54 -7.42
C SER A 591 19.85 -7.72 -6.72
N PHE A 592 18.63 -8.26 -6.62
CA PHE A 592 17.48 -7.63 -5.98
C PHE A 592 17.75 -7.31 -4.50
N PHE A 593 18.43 -8.21 -3.79
CA PHE A 593 18.77 -8.04 -2.37
C PHE A 593 20.12 -7.36 -2.14
N ALA A 594 20.87 -6.97 -3.17
CA ALA A 594 22.26 -6.51 -3.03
C ALA A 594 23.11 -7.49 -2.19
N TYR A 595 22.98 -8.78 -2.47
CA TYR A 595 23.43 -9.88 -1.60
C TYR A 595 24.94 -9.80 -1.24
N ASP A 596 25.79 -9.43 -2.20
CA ASP A 596 27.23 -9.28 -1.96
C ASP A 596 27.57 -8.16 -0.96
N ASN A 597 26.73 -7.13 -0.86
CA ASN A 597 26.87 -6.07 0.12
C ASN A 597 26.36 -6.51 1.49
N LEU A 598 25.24 -7.25 1.54
CA LEU A 598 24.72 -7.83 2.79
C LEU A 598 25.73 -8.71 3.52
N LEU A 599 26.54 -9.48 2.77
CA LEU A 599 27.57 -10.32 3.38
C LEU A 599 28.67 -9.52 4.10
N LYS A 600 28.82 -8.24 3.78
CA LYS A 600 29.85 -7.35 4.34
C LYS A 600 29.29 -6.45 5.43
N ASP A 601 28.15 -5.82 5.17
CA ASP A 601 27.49 -4.87 6.08
C ASP A 601 25.96 -5.01 5.99
N PRO A 602 25.37 -6.00 6.68
CA PRO A 602 23.93 -6.22 6.60
C PRO A 602 23.11 -4.98 6.98
N ALA A 603 23.45 -4.32 8.09
CA ALA A 603 22.68 -3.21 8.65
C ALA A 603 22.85 -1.91 7.87
N GLY A 604 24.03 -1.68 7.28
CA GLY A 604 24.25 -0.56 6.37
C GLY A 604 23.59 -0.79 5.02
N THR A 605 23.65 -2.00 4.46
CA THR A 605 22.99 -2.31 3.18
C THR A 605 21.47 -2.20 3.28
N THR A 606 20.84 -2.68 4.36
CA THR A 606 19.39 -2.51 4.52
C THR A 606 18.96 -1.04 4.59
N ARG A 607 19.78 -0.16 5.16
CA ARG A 607 19.49 1.28 5.32
C ARG A 607 19.91 2.17 4.16
N ASN A 608 20.71 1.66 3.22
CA ASN A 608 21.25 2.45 2.11
C ASN A 608 20.84 1.91 0.74
N ASP A 609 20.79 0.59 0.56
CA ASP A 609 20.48 -0.05 -0.71
C ASP A 609 19.00 -0.46 -0.83
N TRP A 610 18.36 -0.80 0.29
CA TRP A 610 16.94 -1.22 0.32
C TRP A 610 16.01 -0.04 0.61
N ILE A 611 16.24 0.65 1.73
CA ILE A 611 15.43 1.79 2.16
C ILE A 611 16.21 3.07 1.92
N ALA A 612 15.67 3.96 1.08
CA ALA A 612 16.19 5.33 0.94
C ALA A 612 15.29 6.36 1.65
N SER A 613 13.98 6.08 1.72
CA SER A 613 12.95 6.86 2.41
C SER A 613 11.69 5.98 2.59
N PRO A 614 10.83 6.20 3.61
CA PRO A 614 9.71 5.31 3.95
C PRO A 614 8.66 5.06 2.86
N TYR A 615 8.40 6.03 1.97
CA TYR A 615 7.43 5.91 0.86
C TYR A 615 8.06 5.93 -0.54
N ASP A 616 9.37 5.71 -0.62
CA ASP A 616 10.09 5.69 -1.90
C ASP A 616 10.00 4.30 -2.53
N TYR A 617 8.77 3.98 -2.94
CA TYR A 617 8.37 2.70 -3.52
C TYR A 617 8.75 2.57 -4.99
N TYR A 618 8.68 3.67 -5.74
CA TYR A 618 8.86 3.70 -7.18
C TYR A 618 10.33 3.93 -7.58
N ALA A 619 10.62 3.75 -8.87
CA ALA A 619 11.94 4.01 -9.45
C ALA A 619 13.11 3.21 -8.83
N LYS A 620 12.82 2.02 -8.28
CA LYS A 620 13.83 1.13 -7.69
C LYS A 620 13.75 -0.29 -8.23
N ALA A 621 14.92 -0.92 -8.29
CA ALA A 621 15.08 -2.31 -8.67
C ALA A 621 15.50 -3.22 -7.51
N THR A 622 15.61 -2.67 -6.30
CA THR A 622 16.03 -3.36 -5.08
C THR A 622 14.84 -3.69 -4.18
N TYR A 623 15.06 -4.63 -3.26
CA TYR A 623 14.11 -5.03 -2.24
C TYR A 623 13.66 -3.87 -1.35
N ASN A 624 12.35 -3.77 -1.10
CA ASN A 624 11.80 -2.86 -0.11
C ASN A 624 11.08 -3.64 1.02
N PRO A 625 11.73 -3.82 2.19
CA PRO A 625 11.13 -4.52 3.32
C PRO A 625 10.01 -3.75 4.04
N ASN A 626 9.76 -2.48 3.68
CA ASN A 626 8.68 -1.68 4.24
C ASN A 626 7.33 -1.90 3.54
N ASN A 627 7.27 -2.77 2.52
CA ASN A 627 6.14 -2.83 1.61
C ASN A 627 5.68 -4.28 1.38
N GLU A 628 4.37 -4.46 1.41
CA GLU A 628 3.64 -5.72 1.44
C GLU A 628 3.90 -6.66 0.24
N PRO A 629 4.02 -6.18 -1.02
CA PRO A 629 4.28 -7.04 -2.18
C PRO A 629 5.59 -7.82 -2.04
N ASP A 630 6.51 -7.32 -1.22
CA ASP A 630 7.88 -7.78 -1.10
C ASP A 630 8.11 -8.75 0.06
N LEU A 631 7.13 -8.93 0.96
CA LEU A 631 7.27 -9.77 2.16
C LEU A 631 7.58 -11.26 1.85
N LEU A 632 7.12 -11.75 0.69
CA LEU A 632 7.41 -13.12 0.22
C LEU A 632 8.82 -13.25 -0.38
N SER A 633 9.39 -12.17 -0.92
CA SER A 633 10.59 -12.18 -1.75
C SER A 633 11.78 -12.93 -1.13
N PRO A 634 12.12 -12.80 0.18
CA PRO A 634 13.25 -13.51 0.79
C PRO A 634 13.12 -15.05 0.74
N TYR A 635 11.88 -15.54 0.75
CA TYR A 635 11.58 -16.97 0.76
C TYR A 635 11.65 -17.60 -0.64
N MET A 636 11.73 -16.79 -1.70
CA MET A 636 11.90 -17.26 -3.08
C MET A 636 13.21 -18.04 -3.29
N TYR A 637 14.24 -17.79 -2.47
CA TYR A 637 15.47 -18.60 -2.46
C TYR A 637 15.23 -20.09 -2.15
N ASN A 638 14.17 -20.42 -1.40
CA ASN A 638 13.83 -21.81 -1.09
C ASN A 638 13.40 -22.60 -2.34
N TRP A 639 12.74 -21.96 -3.31
CA TRP A 639 12.35 -22.61 -4.57
C TRP A 639 13.50 -22.84 -5.53
N VAL A 640 14.58 -22.06 -5.41
CA VAL A 640 15.80 -22.22 -6.23
C VAL A 640 16.88 -23.07 -5.56
N GLY A 641 16.60 -23.63 -4.37
CA GLY A 641 17.52 -24.52 -3.66
C GLY A 641 18.65 -23.79 -2.91
N ALA A 642 18.42 -22.54 -2.51
CA ALA A 642 19.41 -21.70 -1.83
C ALA A 642 18.96 -21.20 -0.43
N PRO A 643 18.47 -22.08 0.48
CA PRO A 643 17.90 -21.66 1.77
C PRO A 643 18.88 -20.89 2.69
N ALA A 644 20.20 -21.11 2.54
CA ALA A 644 21.20 -20.33 3.24
C ALA A 644 21.10 -18.82 2.92
N LYS A 645 20.68 -18.45 1.70
CA LYS A 645 20.49 -17.06 1.29
C LYS A 645 19.23 -16.46 1.91
N THR A 646 18.14 -17.22 2.05
CA THR A 646 16.97 -16.81 2.84
C THR A 646 17.39 -16.45 4.27
N ALA A 647 18.18 -17.30 4.93
CA ALA A 647 18.65 -17.03 6.29
C ALA A 647 19.48 -15.73 6.38
N THR A 648 20.33 -15.44 5.39
CA THR A 648 21.09 -14.18 5.33
C THR A 648 20.17 -12.96 5.18
N VAL A 649 19.27 -12.99 4.19
CA VAL A 649 18.39 -11.84 3.86
C VAL A 649 17.40 -11.55 4.98
N VAL A 650 16.73 -12.58 5.51
CA VAL A 650 15.78 -12.41 6.63
C VAL A 650 16.47 -11.82 7.86
N ARG A 651 17.68 -12.30 8.20
CA ARG A 651 18.47 -11.73 9.32
C ARG A 651 18.88 -10.28 9.07
N ALA A 652 19.17 -9.91 7.83
CA ALA A 652 19.48 -8.52 7.50
C ALA A 652 18.23 -7.63 7.62
N ALA A 653 17.08 -8.05 7.10
CA ALA A 653 15.82 -7.31 7.22
C ALA A 653 15.41 -7.08 8.68
N MET A 654 15.63 -8.05 9.57
CA MET A 654 15.39 -7.91 11.01
C MET A 654 16.18 -6.76 11.67
N THR A 655 17.27 -6.27 11.06
CA THR A 655 18.04 -5.12 11.59
C THR A 655 17.33 -3.77 11.49
N LEU A 656 16.20 -3.74 10.78
CA LEU A 656 15.32 -2.57 10.64
C LEU A 656 14.34 -2.43 11.81
N PHE A 657 14.07 -3.53 12.51
CA PHE A 657 13.25 -3.55 13.71
C PHE A 657 14.12 -3.23 14.91
N THR A 658 14.01 -2.00 15.41
CA THR A 658 14.78 -1.53 16.57
C THR A 658 13.86 -1.18 17.74
N THR A 659 14.45 -0.81 18.88
CA THR A 659 13.69 -0.55 20.11
C THR A 659 13.30 0.92 20.28
N GLY A 660 13.75 1.80 19.38
CA GLY A 660 13.47 3.24 19.43
C GLY A 660 12.11 3.60 18.81
N PRO A 661 11.66 4.86 18.95
CA PRO A 661 10.44 5.34 18.31
C PRO A 661 10.45 5.19 16.78
N ASP A 662 11.63 5.24 16.17
CA ASP A 662 11.93 4.98 14.76
C ASP A 662 12.20 3.50 14.46
N GLY A 663 11.83 2.60 15.37
CA GLY A 663 12.09 1.16 15.30
C GLY A 663 11.27 0.39 14.28
N MET A 664 10.58 1.09 13.38
CA MET A 664 9.97 0.59 12.16
C MET A 664 10.24 1.59 11.05
N THR A 665 10.62 1.10 9.87
CA THR A 665 11.08 1.95 8.76
C THR A 665 9.99 2.32 7.76
N GLY A 666 8.79 1.76 7.93
CA GLY A 666 7.56 2.05 7.21
C GLY A 666 6.36 1.63 8.07
N ASN A 667 5.16 1.74 7.51
CA ASN A 667 3.90 1.44 8.18
C ASN A 667 3.92 0.02 8.80
N ASP A 668 3.23 -0.17 9.93
CA ASP A 668 3.01 -1.51 10.50
C ASP A 668 1.80 -2.24 9.89
N ASP A 669 0.92 -1.51 9.20
CA ASP A 669 -0.26 -1.97 8.46
C ASP A 669 -1.10 -2.98 9.25
N LEU A 670 -1.57 -2.50 10.41
CA LEU A 670 -2.40 -3.25 11.35
C LEU A 670 -1.75 -4.55 11.85
N GLY A 671 -0.42 -4.53 11.99
CA GLY A 671 0.38 -5.64 12.49
C GLY A 671 0.98 -6.54 11.40
N THR A 672 0.82 -6.21 10.12
CA THR A 672 1.35 -7.00 9.00
C THR A 672 2.87 -7.12 9.04
N MET A 673 3.59 -6.00 9.19
CA MET A 673 5.05 -6.01 9.32
C MET A 673 5.50 -6.70 10.60
N SER A 674 4.78 -6.47 11.68
CA SER A 674 5.01 -7.14 12.96
C SER A 674 4.82 -8.66 12.89
N ALA A 675 3.78 -9.15 12.21
CA ALA A 675 3.55 -10.58 12.01
C ALA A 675 4.62 -11.23 11.13
N TRP A 676 5.10 -10.52 10.09
CA TRP A 676 6.25 -10.96 9.32
C TRP A 676 7.48 -11.15 10.23
N TYR A 677 7.75 -10.21 11.14
CA TYR A 677 8.87 -10.30 12.07
C TYR A 677 8.72 -11.48 13.05
N VAL A 678 7.52 -11.69 13.61
CA VAL A 678 7.24 -12.79 14.54
C VAL A 678 7.43 -14.14 13.87
N PHE A 679 6.80 -14.39 12.72
CA PHE A 679 6.95 -15.63 11.96
C PHE A 679 8.42 -15.88 11.59
N SER A 680 9.07 -14.89 10.98
CA SER A 680 10.46 -15.00 10.54
C SER A 680 11.42 -15.26 11.71
N SER A 681 11.13 -14.72 12.90
CA SER A 681 11.91 -14.97 14.13
C SER A 681 11.82 -16.40 14.63
N LEU A 682 10.67 -17.07 14.39
CA LEU A 682 10.46 -18.49 14.66
C LEU A 682 11.08 -19.41 13.60
N GLY A 683 11.58 -18.85 12.49
CA GLY A 683 12.11 -19.61 11.35
C GLY A 683 11.00 -20.23 10.49
N LEU A 684 9.80 -19.66 10.51
CA LEU A 684 8.62 -20.14 9.78
C LEU A 684 7.99 -18.98 9.00
N TYR A 685 7.34 -19.24 7.87
CA TYR A 685 6.60 -18.18 7.16
C TYR A 685 5.48 -18.74 6.28
N PRO A 686 4.24 -18.21 6.36
CA PRO A 686 3.16 -18.56 5.44
C PRO A 686 3.37 -17.88 4.09
N THR A 687 3.45 -18.66 3.02
CA THR A 687 3.76 -18.11 1.67
C THR A 687 2.54 -17.98 0.76
N MET A 688 1.45 -18.69 1.06
CA MET A 688 0.23 -18.65 0.25
C MET A 688 -1.00 -19.05 1.05
N SER A 689 -2.05 -18.23 0.96
CA SER A 689 -3.36 -18.51 1.54
C SER A 689 -4.04 -19.74 0.94
N GLY A 690 -4.63 -20.58 1.78
CA GLY A 690 -5.33 -21.82 1.44
C GLY A 690 -4.41 -23.02 1.18
N ALA A 691 -3.11 -22.80 1.07
CA ALA A 691 -2.16 -23.85 0.68
C ALA A 691 -1.75 -24.78 1.83
N ASN A 692 -2.00 -24.37 3.08
CA ASN A 692 -1.73 -25.17 4.29
C ASN A 692 -0.27 -25.66 4.45
N PHE A 693 0.71 -24.83 4.09
CA PHE A 693 2.11 -25.08 4.42
C PHE A 693 2.85 -23.81 4.87
N LEU A 694 3.94 -24.02 5.61
CA LEU A 694 4.85 -22.97 6.08
C LEU A 694 6.22 -23.19 5.45
N ALA A 695 6.82 -22.15 4.87
CA ALA A 695 8.24 -22.18 4.53
C ALA A 695 9.08 -22.25 5.82
N VAL A 696 10.15 -23.04 5.78
CA VAL A 696 11.12 -23.19 6.88
C VAL A 696 12.37 -22.38 6.55
N SER A 697 12.80 -21.57 7.51
CA SER A 697 14.01 -20.75 7.44
C SER A 697 14.83 -20.88 8.73
N SER A 698 15.64 -19.88 9.09
CA SER A 698 16.44 -19.93 10.32
C SER A 698 15.75 -19.16 11.47
N PRO A 699 15.60 -19.77 12.66
CA PRO A 699 15.09 -19.09 13.86
C PRO A 699 16.14 -18.17 14.50
N GLN A 700 15.70 -17.03 15.04
CA GLN A 700 16.57 -15.98 15.62
C GLN A 700 17.02 -16.29 17.06
N PHE A 701 16.21 -17.04 17.79
CA PHE A 701 16.39 -17.30 19.22
C PHE A 701 16.87 -18.74 19.48
N ASP A 702 17.51 -18.96 20.63
CA ASP A 702 17.96 -20.30 21.03
C ASP A 702 16.78 -21.26 21.24
N SER A 703 15.65 -20.73 21.73
CA SER A 703 14.40 -21.45 21.77
C SER A 703 13.21 -20.51 21.77
N ALA A 704 12.10 -20.98 21.19
CA ALA A 704 10.78 -20.38 21.32
C ALA A 704 9.75 -21.47 21.62
N THR A 705 8.85 -21.23 22.56
CA THR A 705 7.69 -22.07 22.85
C THR A 705 6.44 -21.30 22.44
N VAL A 706 5.73 -21.81 21.42
CA VAL A 706 4.49 -21.23 20.88
C VAL A 706 3.32 -22.06 21.37
N GLN A 707 2.38 -21.42 22.06
CA GLN A 707 1.09 -22.01 22.39
C GLN A 707 0.16 -21.82 21.19
N ILE A 708 -0.12 -22.92 20.49
CA ILE A 708 -1.07 -22.94 19.39
C ILE A 708 -2.47 -22.88 20.00
N GLY A 709 -3.26 -21.90 19.56
CA GLY A 709 -4.61 -21.68 20.04
C GLY A 709 -5.48 -22.90 19.82
N GLN A 710 -6.22 -23.30 20.85
CA GLN A 710 -7.13 -24.45 20.79
C GLN A 710 -8.35 -24.10 19.94
N TYR A 711 -8.70 -24.95 18.97
CA TYR A 711 -9.91 -24.76 18.17
C TYR A 711 -10.51 -26.08 17.70
N GLU A 712 -11.68 -26.42 18.24
CA GLU A 712 -12.53 -27.57 17.86
C GLU A 712 -11.79 -28.90 17.59
N GLY A 713 -10.68 -29.16 18.27
CA GLY A 713 -9.83 -30.33 18.05
C GLY A 713 -9.02 -30.33 16.74
N ARG A 714 -9.16 -29.30 15.90
CA ARG A 714 -8.44 -29.13 14.63
C ARG A 714 -7.01 -28.63 14.82
N GLN A 715 -6.78 -27.85 15.87
CA GLN A 715 -5.46 -27.37 16.27
C GLN A 715 -5.39 -27.14 17.78
N GLY A 716 -4.16 -27.06 18.29
CA GLY A 716 -3.86 -26.70 19.67
C GLY A 716 -2.57 -27.35 20.19
N GLY A 717 -2.12 -26.96 21.37
CA GLY A 717 -0.96 -27.57 22.02
C GLY A 717 0.26 -26.68 21.95
N THR A 718 1.45 -27.26 22.10
CA THR A 718 2.69 -26.49 22.25
C THR A 718 3.68 -26.88 21.17
N LEU A 719 4.05 -25.91 20.33
CA LEU A 719 5.16 -26.04 19.39
C LEU A 719 6.42 -25.48 20.04
N THR A 720 7.44 -26.33 20.20
CA THR A 720 8.75 -25.93 20.71
C THR A 720 9.73 -25.87 19.56
N VAL A 721 10.25 -24.67 19.27
CA VAL A 721 11.33 -24.42 18.32
C VAL A 721 12.63 -24.32 19.11
N THR A 722 13.65 -25.11 18.75
CA THR A 722 14.98 -25.05 19.38
C THR A 722 16.06 -24.85 18.34
N ALA A 723 17.01 -23.95 18.59
CA ALA A 723 18.18 -23.71 17.76
C ALA A 723 19.36 -23.25 18.63
N PRO A 724 19.93 -24.13 19.48
CA PRO A 724 20.95 -23.72 20.44
C PRO A 724 22.15 -23.04 19.77
N GLY A 725 22.47 -21.83 20.25
CA GLY A 725 23.59 -21.03 19.75
C GLY A 725 23.22 -20.16 18.54
N ALA A 726 21.93 -20.01 18.21
CA ALA A 726 21.45 -19.12 17.16
C ALA A 726 21.94 -17.70 17.39
N SER A 727 22.55 -17.13 16.36
CA SER A 727 23.12 -15.79 16.40
C SER A 727 23.30 -15.26 14.98
N ASP A 728 23.79 -14.04 14.85
CA ASP A 728 24.15 -13.51 13.54
C ASP A 728 25.32 -14.29 12.92
N THR A 729 26.22 -14.86 13.72
CA THR A 729 27.24 -15.75 13.17
C THR A 729 26.61 -17.10 12.83
N ASN A 730 25.94 -17.75 13.79
CA ASN A 730 25.35 -19.06 13.62
C ASN A 730 23.89 -18.95 13.13
N ARG A 731 23.72 -18.59 11.85
CA ARG A 731 22.40 -18.43 11.21
C ARG A 731 22.08 -19.48 10.15
N TYR A 732 23.05 -20.30 9.76
CA TYR A 732 22.86 -21.24 8.65
C TYR A 732 22.37 -22.58 9.18
N VAL A 733 21.20 -23.01 8.72
CA VAL A 733 20.62 -24.30 9.07
C VAL A 733 21.52 -25.43 8.56
N GLN A 734 21.93 -26.31 9.46
CA GLN A 734 22.72 -27.52 9.18
C GLN A 734 21.82 -28.75 9.06
N SER A 735 20.79 -28.82 9.91
CA SER A 735 19.74 -29.85 9.87
C SER A 735 18.51 -29.38 10.63
N VAL A 736 17.35 -29.92 10.28
CA VAL A 736 16.08 -29.72 11.01
C VAL A 736 15.48 -31.09 11.30
N SER A 737 14.86 -31.24 12.47
CA SER A 737 14.04 -32.40 12.80
C SER A 737 12.71 -31.98 13.42
N LEU A 738 11.64 -32.71 13.10
CA LEU A 738 10.32 -32.56 13.70
C LEU A 738 10.02 -33.82 14.50
N ASN A 739 9.84 -33.68 15.82
CA ASN A 739 9.61 -34.79 16.75
C ASN A 739 10.68 -35.90 16.60
N GLY A 740 11.94 -35.50 16.45
CA GLY A 740 13.09 -36.40 16.27
C GLY A 740 13.24 -37.03 14.88
N ARG A 741 12.41 -36.65 13.90
CA ARG A 741 12.51 -37.11 12.50
C ARG A 741 13.10 -36.04 11.62
N ASP A 742 14.10 -36.39 10.81
CA ASP A 742 14.74 -35.47 9.86
C ASP A 742 13.72 -34.80 8.92
N VAL A 743 13.81 -33.47 8.84
CA VAL A 743 13.11 -32.63 7.86
C VAL A 743 14.13 -32.16 6.85
N ARG A 744 14.02 -32.64 5.60
CA ARG A 744 14.94 -32.29 4.51
C ARG A 744 14.39 -31.16 3.63
N GLN A 745 13.08 -30.97 3.68
CA GLN A 745 12.34 -29.95 2.98
C GLN A 745 12.53 -28.58 3.62
N THR A 746 12.49 -27.52 2.81
CA THR A 746 12.46 -26.12 3.28
C THR A 746 11.03 -25.64 3.55
N TRP A 747 10.15 -26.57 3.92
CA TRP A 747 8.76 -26.30 4.25
C TRP A 747 8.19 -27.42 5.13
N LEU A 748 7.09 -27.11 5.82
CA LEU A 748 6.29 -28.02 6.63
C LEU A 748 4.82 -27.88 6.26
N ASP A 749 4.12 -29.01 6.15
CA ASP A 749 2.66 -28.99 6.09
C ASP A 749 2.09 -28.50 7.43
N TRP A 750 1.03 -27.70 7.41
CA TRP A 750 0.38 -27.19 8.62
C TRP A 750 -0.07 -28.34 9.53
N SER A 751 -0.58 -29.44 8.98
CA SER A 751 -1.02 -30.61 9.75
C SER A 751 0.10 -31.29 10.54
N ALA A 752 1.36 -31.06 10.17
CA ALA A 752 2.51 -31.59 10.89
C ALA A 752 2.82 -30.83 12.19
N VAL A 753 2.34 -29.58 12.30
CA VAL A 753 2.66 -28.67 13.41
C VAL A 753 1.43 -28.12 14.13
N SER A 754 0.22 -28.25 13.56
CA SER A 754 -1.04 -27.71 14.11
C SER A 754 -1.41 -28.23 15.49
N HIS A 755 -0.84 -29.38 15.90
CA HIS A 755 -1.04 -29.99 17.21
C HIS A 755 0.19 -29.86 18.14
N GLY A 756 1.10 -28.94 17.81
CA GLY A 756 2.37 -28.76 18.50
C GLY A 756 3.43 -29.77 18.09
N GLY A 757 4.45 -29.93 18.93
CA GLY A 757 5.60 -30.80 18.69
C GLY A 757 6.92 -30.08 18.93
N GLU A 758 8.01 -30.74 18.59
CA GLU A 758 9.37 -30.19 18.70
C GLU A 758 10.01 -30.04 17.32
N LEU A 759 10.28 -28.80 16.93
CA LEU A 759 11.02 -28.45 15.73
C LEU A 759 12.45 -28.03 16.13
N ALA A 760 13.38 -28.99 16.03
CA ALA A 760 14.75 -28.81 16.48
C ALA A 760 15.70 -28.54 15.30
N TYR A 761 16.40 -27.42 15.36
CA TYR A 761 17.39 -26.95 14.40
C TYR A 761 18.80 -27.15 14.95
N GLN A 762 19.71 -27.55 14.06
CA GLN A 762 21.13 -27.32 14.25
C GLN A 762 21.54 -26.16 13.34
N VAL A 763 22.18 -25.15 13.91
CA VAL A 763 22.65 -23.96 13.18
C VAL A 763 24.18 -23.84 13.26
N GLY A 764 24.78 -23.20 12.26
CA GLY A 764 26.22 -23.04 12.16
C GLY A 764 26.64 -21.76 11.43
N ALA A 765 27.94 -21.48 11.45
CA ALA A 765 28.53 -20.25 10.91
C ALA A 765 28.70 -20.24 9.39
N THR A 766 28.55 -21.39 8.73
CA THR A 766 28.71 -21.53 7.27
C THR A 766 27.49 -22.20 6.64
N PRO A 767 27.12 -21.85 5.39
CA PRO A 767 26.10 -22.56 4.63
C PRO A 767 26.32 -24.08 4.59
N SER A 768 25.23 -24.85 4.63
CA SER A 768 25.23 -26.32 4.56
C SER A 768 24.54 -26.83 3.30
N SER A 769 24.45 -28.15 3.13
CA SER A 769 23.67 -28.80 2.06
C SER A 769 22.20 -29.05 2.41
N TRP A 770 21.71 -28.58 3.56
CA TRP A 770 20.31 -28.75 3.94
C TRP A 770 19.39 -27.97 2.98
N GLY A 771 18.34 -28.61 2.49
CA GLY A 771 17.34 -27.98 1.63
C GLY A 771 17.81 -27.57 0.23
N THR A 772 18.98 -28.03 -0.23
CA THR A 772 19.55 -27.67 -1.55
C THR A 772 19.27 -28.70 -2.65
N GLN A 773 18.66 -29.84 -2.32
CA GLN A 773 18.47 -30.95 -3.25
C GLN A 773 17.15 -30.80 -4.01
N PRO A 774 17.04 -31.28 -5.26
CA PRO A 774 15.76 -31.28 -5.97
C PRO A 774 14.66 -32.00 -5.18
N GLY A 775 13.50 -31.37 -5.07
CA GLY A 775 12.34 -31.89 -4.33
C GLY A 775 12.30 -31.50 -2.86
N THR A 776 13.25 -30.69 -2.38
CA THR A 776 13.18 -30.10 -1.03
C THR A 776 12.51 -28.72 -1.00
N GLU A 777 12.32 -28.09 -2.15
CA GLU A 777 11.61 -26.81 -2.29
C GLU A 777 10.14 -26.88 -1.81
N PRO A 778 9.55 -25.75 -1.41
CA PRO A 778 8.11 -25.67 -1.15
C PRO A 778 7.29 -25.97 -2.42
N PRO A 779 6.04 -26.44 -2.28
CA PRO A 779 5.21 -26.75 -3.43
C PRO A 779 4.77 -25.46 -4.16
N SER A 780 4.68 -25.55 -5.49
CA SER A 780 3.83 -24.65 -6.29
C SER A 780 2.46 -25.30 -6.43
N VAL A 781 1.43 -24.65 -5.88
CA VAL A 781 0.10 -25.27 -5.74
C VAL A 781 -0.70 -25.25 -7.03
N ASN A 782 -0.53 -24.21 -7.85
CA ASN A 782 -1.25 -24.08 -9.11
C ASN A 782 -0.39 -24.64 -10.25
N LYS A 783 -0.86 -25.73 -10.86
CA LYS A 783 -0.20 -26.41 -11.99
C LYS A 783 -1.07 -26.43 -13.26
N ALA A 784 -2.04 -25.52 -13.34
CA ALA A 784 -2.88 -25.39 -14.52
C ALA A 784 -2.06 -25.02 -15.76
N THR A 785 -2.58 -25.30 -16.94
CA THR A 785 -1.92 -25.00 -18.21
C THR A 785 -1.91 -23.51 -18.55
N GLY A 786 -2.69 -22.70 -17.83
CA GLY A 786 -2.83 -21.27 -18.04
C GLY A 786 -3.70 -20.88 -19.22
N ASP A 787 -3.43 -19.72 -19.80
CA ASP A 787 -4.29 -19.12 -20.81
C ASP A 787 -4.22 -19.87 -22.16
N LEU A 788 -5.34 -20.46 -22.56
CA LEU A 788 -5.49 -21.18 -23.83
C LEU A 788 -6.10 -20.34 -24.94
N ARG A 789 -6.40 -19.06 -24.70
CA ARG A 789 -6.99 -18.18 -25.71
C ARG A 789 -6.03 -17.98 -26.88
N ARG A 790 -6.64 -17.78 -28.05
CA ARG A 790 -5.96 -17.45 -29.29
C ARG A 790 -6.30 -16.01 -29.64
N HIS A 791 -5.32 -15.13 -29.52
CA HIS A 791 -5.53 -13.70 -29.77
C HIS A 791 -4.40 -13.11 -30.60
N VAL A 792 -4.76 -12.13 -31.42
CA VAL A 792 -3.87 -11.25 -32.17
C VAL A 792 -4.21 -9.82 -31.76
N ASP A 793 -3.19 -9.08 -31.35
CA ASP A 793 -3.25 -7.66 -31.05
C ASP A 793 -2.31 -6.91 -31.96
N ALA A 794 -2.59 -5.63 -32.20
CA ALA A 794 -1.69 -4.80 -32.98
C ALA A 794 -1.72 -3.34 -32.51
N THR A 795 -0.63 -2.62 -32.71
CA THR A 795 -0.53 -1.17 -32.54
C THR A 795 0.30 -0.61 -33.69
N LEU A 796 -0.10 0.56 -34.20
CA LEU A 796 0.58 1.22 -35.32
C LEU A 796 1.23 2.52 -34.81
N ARG A 797 2.54 2.67 -35.02
CA ARG A 797 3.35 3.78 -34.50
C ARG A 797 4.23 4.42 -35.60
N PRO A 798 4.20 5.75 -35.79
CA PRO A 798 3.15 6.63 -35.28
C PRO A 798 1.80 6.26 -35.91
N SER A 799 0.71 6.59 -35.23
CA SER A 799 -0.66 6.45 -35.77
C SER A 799 -1.11 7.71 -36.53
N SER A 800 -0.34 8.80 -36.47
CA SER A 800 -0.58 10.04 -37.19
C SER A 800 0.71 10.63 -37.72
N VAL A 801 0.74 10.95 -39.02
CA VAL A 801 1.87 11.57 -39.72
C VAL A 801 1.36 12.80 -40.46
N VAL A 802 2.14 13.87 -40.46
CA VAL A 802 1.86 15.09 -41.23
C VAL A 802 2.97 15.29 -42.25
N LEU A 803 2.57 15.60 -43.49
CA LEU A 803 3.45 15.84 -44.64
C LEU A 803 3.13 17.18 -45.32
N PRO A 804 4.12 17.86 -45.91
CA PRO A 804 3.85 19.00 -46.78
C PRO A 804 3.36 18.52 -48.14
N GLN A 805 2.49 19.29 -48.79
CA GLN A 805 2.20 19.12 -50.21
C GLN A 805 3.44 19.47 -51.03
N GLN A 806 3.85 18.58 -51.93
CA GLN A 806 4.99 18.82 -52.81
C GLN A 806 4.91 18.03 -54.12
N SER A 807 5.74 18.43 -55.08
CA SER A 807 5.77 17.89 -56.45
C SER A 807 6.49 16.56 -56.60
N ALA A 808 7.14 16.07 -55.54
CA ALA A 808 7.75 14.75 -55.48
C ALA A 808 6.89 13.79 -54.65
N ALA A 809 6.95 12.50 -54.97
CA ALA A 809 6.36 11.47 -54.12
C ALA A 809 7.12 11.40 -52.78
N GLN A 810 6.40 11.12 -51.71
CA GLN A 810 6.93 11.10 -50.35
C GLN A 810 6.83 9.69 -49.78
N THR A 811 7.75 9.35 -48.88
CA THR A 811 7.74 8.07 -48.18
C THR A 811 7.52 8.30 -46.70
N VAL A 812 6.56 7.59 -46.12
CA VAL A 812 6.27 7.56 -44.69
C VAL A 812 6.65 6.19 -44.14
N HIS A 813 7.39 6.18 -43.04
CA HIS A 813 7.73 4.96 -42.32
C HIS A 813 6.90 4.87 -41.04
N LEU A 814 6.18 3.77 -40.89
CA LEU A 814 5.43 3.40 -39.69
C LEU A 814 5.95 2.04 -39.19
N ASN A 815 5.56 1.68 -37.97
CA ASN A 815 5.85 0.42 -37.32
C ASN A 815 4.54 -0.22 -36.86
N LEU A 816 4.24 -1.41 -37.34
CA LEU A 816 3.12 -2.21 -36.87
C LEU A 816 3.64 -3.24 -35.86
N ASP A 817 3.44 -2.97 -34.57
CA ASP A 817 3.65 -3.97 -33.53
C ASP A 817 2.51 -4.98 -33.60
N VAL A 818 2.85 -6.25 -33.84
CA VAL A 818 1.89 -7.36 -33.85
C VAL A 818 2.22 -8.28 -32.69
N LEU A 819 1.26 -8.47 -31.79
CA LEU A 819 1.35 -9.39 -30.68
C LEU A 819 0.43 -10.59 -30.92
N GLY A 820 0.92 -11.78 -30.63
CA GLY A 820 0.16 -13.03 -30.70
C GLY A 820 0.28 -13.81 -29.40
N GLN A 821 -0.83 -14.40 -28.98
CA GLN A 821 -0.89 -15.31 -27.84
C GLN A 821 -1.69 -16.56 -28.23
N ASN A 822 -1.08 -17.74 -28.12
CA ASN A 822 -1.65 -19.02 -28.54
C ASN A 822 -0.85 -20.18 -27.89
N PRO A 823 -1.48 -21.33 -27.57
CA PRO A 823 -0.80 -22.55 -27.16
C PRO A 823 0.44 -22.99 -27.98
N GLY A 824 0.59 -22.54 -29.22
CA GLY A 824 1.77 -22.82 -30.05
C GLY A 824 2.20 -21.64 -30.91
N ALA A 825 2.60 -21.93 -32.15
CA ALA A 825 2.91 -20.88 -33.12
C ALA A 825 1.61 -20.21 -33.63
N GLN A 826 1.64 -18.88 -33.71
CA GLN A 826 0.58 -18.06 -34.27
C GLN A 826 1.10 -17.39 -35.55
N PRO A 827 0.74 -17.88 -36.75
CA PRO A 827 0.91 -17.11 -37.96
C PRO A 827 -0.09 -15.94 -37.94
N VAL A 828 0.40 -14.74 -38.19
CA VAL A 828 -0.39 -13.51 -38.33
C VAL A 828 -0.16 -12.94 -39.72
N PHE A 829 -1.24 -12.81 -40.48
CA PHE A 829 -1.26 -12.23 -41.82
C PHE A 829 -1.57 -10.74 -41.71
N VAL A 830 -0.73 -9.92 -42.34
CA VAL A 830 -0.92 -8.46 -42.39
C VAL A 830 -1.32 -8.07 -43.81
N THR A 831 -2.46 -7.41 -43.92
CA THR A 831 -2.95 -6.82 -45.17
C THR A 831 -3.11 -5.32 -45.00
N SER A 832 -3.01 -4.57 -46.09
CA SER A 832 -3.08 -3.11 -46.08
C SER A 832 -4.11 -2.58 -47.07
N SER A 833 -4.77 -1.49 -46.73
CA SER A 833 -5.60 -0.69 -47.62
C SER A 833 -5.19 0.78 -47.52
N ALA A 834 -5.13 1.47 -48.65
CA ALA A 834 -4.73 2.88 -48.75
C ALA A 834 -5.52 3.58 -49.86
N PRO A 835 -5.50 4.93 -49.93
CA PRO A 835 -6.15 5.66 -51.02
C PRO A 835 -5.63 5.25 -52.40
N SER A 836 -6.46 5.45 -53.43
CA SER A 836 -6.09 5.12 -54.80
C SER A 836 -4.77 5.78 -55.22
N GLY A 837 -3.86 5.00 -55.80
CA GLY A 837 -2.54 5.47 -56.24
C GLY A 837 -1.44 5.42 -55.17
N TRP A 838 -1.78 5.22 -53.89
CA TRP A 838 -0.80 5.06 -52.81
C TRP A 838 -0.28 3.62 -52.76
N GLN A 839 0.97 3.44 -52.33
CA GLN A 839 1.56 2.10 -52.15
C GLN A 839 1.88 1.86 -50.68
N VAL A 840 1.56 0.66 -50.17
CA VAL A 840 1.93 0.23 -48.81
C VAL A 840 2.75 -1.04 -48.93
N ARG A 841 3.91 -1.07 -48.27
CA ARG A 841 4.79 -2.23 -48.18
C ARG A 841 4.98 -2.59 -46.72
N THR A 842 4.72 -3.85 -46.37
CA THR A 842 4.96 -4.40 -45.05
C THR A 842 5.22 -5.90 -45.16
N GLU A 843 5.78 -6.51 -44.12
CA GLU A 843 5.93 -7.96 -44.06
C GLU A 843 4.55 -8.65 -43.93
N PRO A 844 4.10 -9.42 -44.94
CA PRO A 844 2.72 -9.92 -45.01
C PRO A 844 2.43 -11.08 -44.05
N LEU A 845 3.47 -11.72 -43.51
CA LEU A 845 3.34 -12.85 -42.57
C LEU A 845 4.33 -12.67 -41.41
N GLN A 846 3.80 -12.67 -40.19
CA GLN A 846 4.53 -12.72 -38.94
C GLN A 846 4.31 -14.10 -38.30
N LEU A 847 5.36 -14.87 -38.06
CA LEU A 847 5.26 -16.13 -37.32
C LEU A 847 5.69 -15.91 -35.86
N LEU A 848 4.72 -15.95 -34.94
CA LEU A 848 4.94 -15.68 -33.52
C LEU A 848 4.93 -16.98 -32.73
N TRP A 849 6.06 -17.33 -32.10
CA TRP A 849 6.18 -18.53 -31.26
C TRP A 849 5.81 -18.19 -29.81
N SER A 850 4.51 -18.23 -29.52
CA SER A 850 3.95 -17.80 -28.23
C SER A 850 4.13 -18.84 -27.12
N SER A 851 3.72 -20.09 -27.36
CA SER A 851 3.65 -21.12 -26.32
C SER A 851 2.92 -20.63 -25.07
N GLN A 852 1.71 -20.08 -25.28
CA GLN A 852 0.83 -19.45 -24.28
C GLN A 852 1.29 -18.09 -23.74
N LEU A 853 2.51 -17.64 -24.03
CA LEU A 853 2.99 -16.31 -23.63
C LEU A 853 2.71 -15.26 -24.70
N PRO A 854 2.35 -14.02 -24.34
CA PRO A 854 2.23 -12.94 -25.31
C PRO A 854 3.60 -12.70 -25.99
N THR A 855 3.63 -12.75 -27.31
CA THR A 855 4.86 -12.56 -28.10
C THR A 855 4.62 -11.50 -29.16
N GLN A 856 5.47 -10.47 -29.16
CA GLN A 856 5.34 -9.34 -30.08
C GLN A 856 6.50 -9.31 -31.08
N LYS A 857 6.18 -8.94 -32.32
CA LYS A 857 7.17 -8.54 -33.33
C LYS A 857 6.73 -7.22 -33.97
N THR A 858 7.69 -6.34 -34.20
CA THR A 858 7.47 -5.09 -34.95
C THR A 858 7.71 -5.34 -36.43
N ALA A 859 6.70 -5.04 -37.25
CA ALA A 859 6.77 -5.08 -38.71
C ALA A 859 6.92 -3.65 -39.25
N PRO A 860 8.00 -3.30 -39.95
CA PRO A 860 8.08 -1.99 -40.61
C PRO A 860 7.00 -1.89 -41.70
N VAL A 861 6.44 -0.70 -41.83
CA VAL A 861 5.44 -0.35 -42.84
C VAL A 861 5.92 0.88 -43.59
N THR A 862 6.11 0.76 -44.90
CA THR A 862 6.49 1.86 -45.76
C THR A 862 5.29 2.27 -46.61
N VAL A 863 4.84 3.51 -46.48
CA VAL A 863 3.75 4.09 -47.29
C VAL A 863 4.35 5.09 -48.27
N THR A 864 4.11 4.91 -49.56
CA THR A 864 4.47 5.88 -50.61
C THR A 864 3.26 6.73 -50.95
N VAL A 865 3.36 8.02 -50.65
CA VAL A 865 2.38 9.07 -50.93
C VAL A 865 2.69 9.69 -52.30
N PRO A 866 1.73 9.72 -53.25
CA PRO A 866 1.96 10.28 -54.57
C PRO A 866 2.35 11.76 -54.56
N ALA A 867 3.12 12.16 -55.56
CA ALA A 867 3.41 13.57 -55.85
C ALA A 867 2.11 14.37 -56.04
N ASN A 868 2.10 15.62 -55.58
CA ASN A 868 0.98 16.55 -55.69
C ASN A 868 -0.33 16.01 -55.07
N THR A 869 -0.23 15.16 -54.04
CA THR A 869 -1.40 14.77 -53.26
C THR A 869 -2.08 16.03 -52.72
N PRO A 870 -3.40 16.21 -52.91
CA PRO A 870 -4.12 17.37 -52.39
C PRO A 870 -3.99 17.50 -50.87
N VAL A 871 -4.10 18.73 -50.36
CA VAL A 871 -4.22 18.99 -48.92
C VAL A 871 -5.45 18.26 -48.37
N GLY A 872 -5.29 17.55 -47.25
CA GLY A 872 -6.34 16.79 -46.61
C GLY A 872 -5.81 15.63 -45.77
N THR A 873 -6.73 14.94 -45.08
CA THR A 873 -6.42 13.79 -44.21
C THR A 873 -6.76 12.49 -44.92
N TYR A 874 -5.79 11.59 -44.98
CA TYR A 874 -5.89 10.29 -45.66
C TYR A 874 -5.66 9.15 -44.67
N SER A 875 -6.37 8.04 -44.86
CA SER A 875 -6.27 6.89 -43.96
C SER A 875 -5.56 5.71 -44.62
N VAL A 876 -4.57 5.15 -43.94
CA VAL A 876 -3.93 3.88 -44.29
C VAL A 876 -4.31 2.85 -43.23
N GLN A 877 -4.99 1.78 -43.64
CA GLN A 877 -5.44 0.73 -42.74
C GLN A 877 -4.56 -0.50 -42.86
N LEU A 878 -4.12 -1.03 -41.72
CA LEU A 878 -3.38 -2.28 -41.57
C LEU A 878 -4.27 -3.26 -40.81
N LYS A 879 -4.50 -4.43 -41.39
CA LYS A 879 -5.32 -5.48 -40.81
C LYS A 879 -4.47 -6.70 -40.51
N ALA A 880 -4.36 -7.05 -39.24
CA ALA A 880 -3.66 -8.23 -38.73
C ALA A 880 -4.68 -9.32 -38.37
N SER A 881 -4.51 -10.53 -38.90
CA SER A 881 -5.40 -11.67 -38.62
C SER A 881 -4.63 -12.97 -38.48
N GLY A 882 -5.10 -13.85 -37.59
CA GLY A 882 -4.51 -15.17 -37.37
C GLY A 882 -5.57 -16.29 -37.43
N PRO A 883 -5.22 -17.51 -37.87
CA PRO A 883 -6.16 -18.63 -37.85
C PRO A 883 -6.66 -18.91 -36.42
N GLY A 884 -7.98 -18.96 -36.25
CA GLY A 884 -8.62 -19.19 -34.94
C GLY A 884 -8.45 -18.06 -33.92
N ALA A 885 -7.88 -16.93 -34.32
CA ALA A 885 -7.77 -15.72 -33.52
C ALA A 885 -8.72 -14.64 -34.06
N ASN A 886 -8.86 -13.56 -33.29
CA ASN A 886 -9.54 -12.34 -33.73
C ASN A 886 -8.77 -11.65 -34.88
N THR A 887 -9.39 -10.61 -35.43
CA THR A 887 -8.80 -9.75 -36.45
C THR A 887 -8.80 -8.32 -35.98
N VAL A 888 -7.65 -7.66 -36.11
CA VAL A 888 -7.44 -6.30 -35.64
C VAL A 888 -7.14 -5.39 -36.82
N THR A 889 -7.84 -4.26 -36.90
CA THR A 889 -7.55 -3.19 -37.85
C THR A 889 -6.98 -2.00 -37.10
N ARG A 890 -5.86 -1.46 -37.61
CA ARG A 890 -5.26 -0.20 -37.16
C ARG A 890 -5.21 0.77 -38.32
N THR A 891 -5.47 2.04 -38.02
CA THR A 891 -5.50 3.10 -39.01
C THR A 891 -4.41 4.11 -38.67
N ALA A 892 -3.54 4.38 -39.64
CA ALA A 892 -2.69 5.57 -39.61
C ALA A 892 -3.40 6.69 -40.36
N SER A 893 -3.41 7.87 -39.75
CA SER A 893 -3.81 9.12 -40.39
C SER A 893 -2.57 9.76 -41.02
N ILE A 894 -2.63 10.08 -42.30
CA ILE A 894 -1.59 10.82 -43.03
C ILE A 894 -2.25 12.12 -43.50
N GLU A 895 -1.89 13.22 -42.84
CA GLU A 895 -2.37 14.54 -43.18
C GLU A 895 -1.39 15.25 -44.11
N VAL A 896 -1.86 15.65 -45.28
CA VAL A 896 -1.10 16.49 -46.21
C VAL A 896 -1.55 17.93 -45.99
N ARG A 897 -0.61 18.81 -45.64
CA ARG A 897 -0.87 20.24 -45.42
C ARG A 897 -0.07 21.08 -46.41
N GLU A 898 -0.44 22.35 -46.55
CA GLU A 898 0.44 23.32 -47.20
C GLU A 898 1.80 23.37 -46.47
N PRO A 899 2.93 23.56 -47.17
CA PRO A 899 4.23 23.69 -46.53
C PRO A 899 4.24 24.79 -45.44
N THR A 900 4.66 24.44 -44.22
CA THR A 900 4.77 25.40 -43.13
C THR A 900 5.86 26.45 -43.41
N VAL A 901 5.61 27.69 -43.03
CA VAL A 901 6.59 28.79 -43.05
C VAL A 901 6.95 29.21 -41.63
N CYS A 902 8.08 29.89 -41.45
CA CYS A 902 8.43 30.46 -40.16
C CYS A 902 7.41 31.55 -39.78
N ALA A 903 6.86 31.50 -38.56
CA ALA A 903 6.05 32.59 -38.01
C ALA A 903 6.85 33.89 -37.96
N THR A 904 8.15 33.80 -37.65
CA THR A 904 9.10 34.90 -37.68
C THR A 904 10.51 34.36 -37.92
N THR A 905 11.35 35.12 -38.61
CA THR A 905 12.76 34.78 -38.86
C THR A 905 13.69 35.79 -38.18
N SER A 906 14.77 35.30 -37.59
CA SER A 906 15.81 36.12 -36.94
C SER A 906 17.18 35.50 -37.20
N GLY A 907 17.92 36.04 -38.17
CA GLY A 907 19.17 35.42 -38.63
C GLY A 907 18.92 34.05 -39.26
N THR A 908 19.56 32.99 -38.73
CA THR A 908 19.31 31.60 -39.16
C THR A 908 18.15 30.92 -38.40
N GLN A 909 17.57 31.61 -37.41
CA GLN A 909 16.48 31.07 -36.59
C GLN A 909 15.13 31.23 -37.29
N CYS A 910 14.35 30.17 -37.22
CA CYS A 910 12.99 30.06 -37.73
C CYS A 910 12.06 29.70 -36.57
N ALA A 911 11.33 30.69 -36.05
CA ALA A 911 10.27 30.45 -35.07
C ALA A 911 9.11 29.75 -35.78
N VAL A 912 8.72 28.57 -35.30
CA VAL A 912 7.70 27.73 -35.95
C VAL A 912 6.30 28.26 -35.63
N ASP A 913 5.44 28.35 -36.65
CA ASP A 913 4.01 28.62 -36.43
C ASP A 913 3.30 27.34 -35.97
N LEU A 914 2.87 27.31 -34.72
CA LEU A 914 2.12 26.19 -34.12
C LEU A 914 0.60 26.46 -34.05
N SER A 915 0.09 27.52 -34.66
CA SER A 915 -1.32 27.92 -34.54
C SER A 915 -2.30 26.81 -34.95
N HIS A 916 -1.95 26.00 -35.95
CA HIS A 916 -2.76 24.86 -36.39
C HIS A 916 -2.69 23.65 -35.44
N ASP A 917 -1.62 23.52 -34.67
CA ASP A 917 -1.33 22.31 -33.88
C ASP A 917 -1.71 22.45 -32.39
N ARG A 918 -1.95 23.68 -31.93
CA ARG A 918 -2.40 23.94 -30.56
C ARG A 918 -3.78 23.32 -30.34
N ASN A 919 -3.89 22.56 -29.25
CA ASN A 919 -5.08 21.78 -28.91
C ASN A 919 -5.45 21.89 -27.43
N HIS A 920 -4.69 22.67 -26.65
CA HIS A 920 -4.90 22.79 -25.21
C HIS A 920 -4.79 24.24 -24.73
N ASP A 921 -5.75 24.64 -23.91
CA ASP A 921 -5.77 25.93 -23.22
C ASP A 921 -5.22 25.77 -21.80
N GLY A 922 -4.01 26.28 -21.57
CA GLY A 922 -3.29 26.12 -20.31
C GLY A 922 -3.11 27.41 -19.50
N THR A 923 -3.82 28.49 -19.85
CA THR A 923 -3.64 29.81 -19.23
C THR A 923 -4.95 30.37 -18.71
N ALA A 924 -4.91 31.10 -17.61
CA ALA A 924 -6.08 31.75 -17.02
C ALA A 924 -5.67 33.11 -16.44
N THR A 925 -6.62 34.05 -16.30
CA THR A 925 -6.40 35.27 -15.50
C THR A 925 -7.09 35.14 -14.14
N VAL A 926 -6.73 35.98 -13.18
CA VAL A 926 -7.46 36.04 -11.89
C VAL A 926 -8.93 36.40 -12.10
N ALA A 927 -9.22 37.31 -13.04
CA ALA A 927 -10.58 37.76 -13.34
C ALA A 927 -11.43 36.70 -14.04
N ALA A 928 -10.80 35.79 -14.78
CA ALA A 928 -11.44 34.69 -15.50
C ALA A 928 -10.81 33.34 -15.12
N SER A 929 -10.73 33.06 -13.82
CA SER A 929 -10.00 31.89 -13.30
C SER A 929 -10.52 30.54 -13.76
N THR A 930 -11.74 30.47 -14.31
CA THR A 930 -12.34 29.24 -14.88
C THR A 930 -11.94 28.97 -16.33
N GLU A 931 -11.20 29.88 -16.97
CA GLU A 931 -10.61 29.67 -18.31
C GLU A 931 -9.27 28.92 -18.15
N GLY A 932 -8.89 28.05 -19.08
CA GLY A 932 -7.68 27.22 -18.99
C GLY A 932 -7.75 26.02 -18.03
N ASN A 933 -6.94 25.00 -18.32
CA ASN A 933 -6.75 23.83 -17.48
C ASN A 933 -5.44 23.09 -17.79
N PHE A 934 -4.28 23.70 -17.49
CA PHE A 934 -2.97 23.14 -17.86
C PHE A 934 -2.71 21.71 -17.37
N ASP A 935 -3.14 21.36 -16.16
CA ASP A 935 -2.85 20.05 -15.54
C ASP A 935 -4.01 19.05 -15.60
N GLY A 936 -5.10 19.40 -16.29
CA GLY A 936 -6.32 18.61 -16.33
C GLY A 936 -7.17 18.67 -15.04
N SER A 937 -6.63 19.22 -13.94
CA SER A 937 -7.27 19.26 -12.62
C SER A 937 -7.75 20.66 -12.22
N GLY A 938 -7.76 21.59 -13.17
CA GLY A 938 -8.26 22.95 -13.06
C GLY A 938 -7.22 23.97 -12.62
N TRP A 939 -5.92 23.69 -12.76
CA TRP A 939 -4.87 24.70 -12.57
C TRP A 939 -4.24 25.11 -13.90
N SER A 940 -3.90 26.39 -14.01
CA SER A 940 -3.38 27.03 -15.22
C SER A 940 -2.21 27.97 -14.93
N TYR A 941 -1.40 28.27 -15.95
CA TYR A 941 -0.46 29.41 -15.88
C TYR A 941 -1.24 30.73 -15.81
N ASP A 942 -0.65 31.74 -15.15
CA ASP A 942 -1.24 33.09 -15.15
C ASP A 942 -0.99 33.76 -16.50
N ALA A 943 -2.07 33.99 -17.25
CA ALA A 943 -2.07 34.65 -18.55
C ALA A 943 -1.46 36.05 -18.51
N ASP A 944 -1.62 36.79 -17.41
CA ASP A 944 -1.08 38.15 -17.26
C ASP A 944 0.45 38.16 -17.12
N LEU A 945 1.04 37.01 -16.80
CA LEU A 945 2.49 36.81 -16.66
C LEU A 945 3.12 36.13 -17.90
N MET A 946 2.31 35.77 -18.89
CA MET A 946 2.78 35.16 -20.13
C MET A 946 3.27 36.23 -21.13
N PRO A 947 4.21 35.88 -22.03
CA PRO A 947 4.58 36.76 -23.15
C PRO A 947 3.35 37.09 -24.01
N PRO A 948 3.25 38.33 -24.53
CA PRO A 948 2.19 38.67 -25.48
C PRO A 948 2.34 37.87 -26.78
N ALA A 949 1.22 37.66 -27.47
CA ALA A 949 1.20 36.95 -28.75
C ALA A 949 2.20 37.54 -29.76
N GLY A 950 3.00 36.69 -30.38
CA GLY A 950 4.00 37.08 -31.38
C GLY A 950 5.45 36.81 -30.95
N PRO A 951 6.43 37.47 -31.58
CA PRO A 951 7.84 37.16 -31.37
C PRO A 951 8.32 37.56 -29.96
N PHE A 952 8.99 36.64 -29.27
CA PHE A 952 9.72 36.94 -28.04
C PHE A 952 11.08 36.25 -28.04
N VAL A 953 12.05 36.82 -27.31
CA VAL A 953 13.43 36.32 -27.29
C VAL A 953 13.78 35.82 -25.89
N HIS A 954 14.30 34.61 -25.81
CA HIS A 954 14.86 34.05 -24.58
C HIS A 954 16.23 33.42 -24.87
N ASN A 955 17.26 33.79 -24.10
CA ASN A 955 18.65 33.32 -24.28
C ASN A 955 19.17 33.42 -25.72
N GLY A 956 18.80 34.49 -26.44
CA GLY A 956 19.21 34.73 -27.82
C GLY A 956 18.47 33.87 -28.87
N VAL A 957 17.42 33.15 -28.49
CA VAL A 957 16.54 32.39 -29.39
C VAL A 957 15.20 33.11 -29.52
N THR A 958 14.74 33.31 -30.76
CA THR A 958 13.46 33.96 -31.08
C THR A 958 12.35 32.92 -31.26
N TYR A 959 11.35 32.96 -30.40
CA TYR A 959 10.17 32.08 -30.43
C TYR A 959 8.91 32.85 -30.81
N ALA A 960 7.85 32.14 -31.21
CA ALA A 960 6.52 32.72 -31.45
C ALA A 960 5.55 32.33 -30.33
N ALA A 961 5.25 33.28 -29.44
CA ALA A 961 4.30 33.08 -28.35
C ALA A 961 2.84 33.01 -28.87
N PRO A 962 2.01 32.08 -28.35
CA PRO A 962 0.56 32.10 -28.52
C PRO A 962 -0.08 33.34 -27.88
N ASP A 963 -1.37 33.55 -28.19
CA ASP A 963 -2.23 34.40 -27.38
C ASP A 963 -2.48 33.72 -26.02
N PRO A 964 -2.07 34.33 -24.89
CA PRO A 964 -2.33 33.78 -23.57
C PRO A 964 -3.73 34.14 -23.02
N THR A 965 -4.55 34.88 -23.78
CA THR A 965 -5.80 35.45 -23.28
C THR A 965 -7.05 34.66 -23.69
N GLY A 966 -8.08 34.71 -22.84
CA GLY A 966 -9.36 34.05 -23.09
C GLY A 966 -9.25 32.53 -23.10
N THR A 967 -10.10 31.87 -23.88
CA THR A 967 -10.14 30.41 -24.04
C THR A 967 -9.36 29.91 -25.26
N ALA A 968 -8.39 30.70 -25.72
CA ALA A 968 -7.57 30.35 -26.87
C ALA A 968 -6.64 29.19 -26.53
N VAL A 969 -6.54 28.19 -27.41
CA VAL A 969 -5.56 27.11 -27.25
C VAL A 969 -4.14 27.67 -27.40
N ASN A 970 -3.30 27.45 -26.39
CA ASN A 970 -1.97 28.04 -26.26
C ASN A 970 -0.85 27.01 -26.11
N PHE A 971 -1.17 25.74 -25.81
CA PHE A 971 -0.24 24.62 -25.81
C PHE A 971 -0.61 23.58 -26.86
N VAL A 972 0.42 22.84 -27.30
CA VAL A 972 0.27 21.55 -27.95
C VAL A 972 0.46 20.46 -26.90
N GLU A 973 -0.64 19.86 -26.47
CA GLU A 973 -0.67 18.67 -25.64
C GLU A 973 -0.29 17.44 -26.48
N ALA A 974 0.70 16.67 -26.02
CA ALA A 974 1.25 15.55 -26.75
C ALA A 974 0.32 14.32 -26.68
N ARG A 975 -0.27 13.99 -27.82
CA ARG A 975 -1.20 12.87 -28.05
C ARG A 975 -0.70 11.93 -29.16
N GLY A 976 0.62 11.88 -29.36
CA GLY A 976 1.27 11.06 -30.39
C GLY A 976 1.19 11.64 -31.81
N GLN A 977 0.69 12.86 -31.96
CA GLN A 977 0.57 13.54 -33.25
C GLN A 977 1.92 14.05 -33.77
N SER A 978 1.98 14.29 -35.08
CA SER A 978 3.13 14.92 -35.73
C SER A 978 2.85 16.39 -36.04
N LEU A 979 3.86 17.22 -35.90
CA LEU A 979 3.82 18.65 -36.22
C LEU A 979 4.62 18.91 -37.50
N LEU A 980 4.03 19.64 -38.45
CA LEU A 980 4.73 20.02 -39.67
C LEU A 980 5.67 21.19 -39.39
N LEU A 981 6.94 21.03 -39.75
CA LEU A 981 7.99 22.01 -39.53
C LEU A 981 8.36 22.72 -40.85
N PRO A 982 8.77 24.00 -40.80
CA PRO A 982 9.35 24.67 -41.96
C PRO A 982 10.54 23.86 -42.50
N ALA A 983 10.46 23.48 -43.78
CA ALA A 983 11.44 22.58 -44.35
C ALA A 983 12.80 23.28 -44.53
N GLY A 984 13.86 22.72 -43.95
CA GLY A 984 15.19 23.31 -44.01
C GLY A 984 16.27 22.44 -43.38
N LYS A 985 17.53 22.81 -43.64
CA LYS A 985 18.69 22.23 -42.95
C LYS A 985 18.98 23.06 -41.72
N HIS A 986 18.82 22.46 -40.55
CA HIS A 986 18.99 23.11 -39.25
C HIS A 986 20.00 22.31 -38.43
N GLN A 987 20.73 22.97 -37.53
CA GLN A 987 21.68 22.32 -36.62
C GLN A 987 21.03 21.99 -35.28
N ALA A 988 20.00 22.74 -34.89
CA ALA A 988 19.32 22.54 -33.62
C ALA A 988 17.82 22.82 -33.70
N MET A 989 17.08 22.16 -32.81
CA MET A 989 15.70 22.45 -32.46
C MET A 989 15.65 22.92 -31.01
N GLN A 990 15.19 24.15 -30.79
CA GLN A 990 14.95 24.70 -29.45
C GLN A 990 13.47 24.65 -29.12
N LEU A 991 13.14 24.14 -27.94
CA LEU A 991 11.78 23.88 -27.50
C LEU A 991 11.51 24.64 -26.20
N ILE A 992 10.27 25.10 -26.04
CA ILE A 992 9.74 25.57 -24.76
C ILE A 992 8.54 24.71 -24.40
N GLY A 993 8.51 24.16 -23.20
CA GLY A 993 7.40 23.37 -22.69
C GLY A 993 7.60 22.93 -21.25
N SER A 994 6.58 22.29 -20.70
CA SER A 994 6.60 21.68 -19.36
C SER A 994 5.75 20.43 -19.36
N SER A 995 5.87 19.63 -18.31
CA SER A 995 4.91 18.58 -17.99
C SER A 995 4.09 18.91 -16.74
N HIS A 996 3.04 18.13 -16.49
CA HIS A 996 2.32 18.12 -15.21
C HIS A 996 2.29 16.71 -14.63
N ASN A 997 2.02 16.61 -13.32
CA ASN A 997 2.00 15.34 -12.57
C ASN A 997 3.35 14.59 -12.64
N GLY A 998 4.46 15.35 -12.59
CA GLY A 998 5.82 14.82 -12.60
C GLY A 998 6.59 15.11 -13.90
N PRO A 999 7.93 15.08 -13.86
CA PRO A 999 8.77 15.26 -15.05
C PRO A 999 8.62 14.08 -16.01
N VAL A 1000 8.64 14.34 -17.31
CA VAL A 1000 8.55 13.31 -18.35
C VAL A 1000 9.85 13.26 -19.16
N SER A 1001 10.53 12.11 -19.12
CA SER A 1001 11.69 11.83 -19.98
C SER A 1001 11.28 10.90 -21.12
N THR A 1002 11.39 11.39 -22.35
CA THR A 1002 10.87 10.72 -23.55
C THR A 1002 11.72 11.07 -24.77
N SER A 1003 11.24 10.78 -25.98
CA SER A 1003 11.89 11.22 -27.22
C SER A 1003 10.88 11.81 -28.19
N LEU A 1004 11.31 12.86 -28.90
CA LEU A 1004 10.62 13.38 -30.08
C LEU A 1004 11.22 12.74 -31.32
N THR A 1005 10.42 12.28 -32.26
CA THR A 1005 10.97 11.71 -33.50
C THR A 1005 10.97 12.78 -34.59
N VAL A 1006 12.14 13.26 -35.00
CA VAL A 1006 12.28 14.18 -36.13
C VAL A 1006 12.31 13.38 -37.43
N HIS A 1007 11.51 13.82 -38.40
CA HIS A 1007 11.43 13.22 -39.73
C HIS A 1007 12.07 14.13 -40.78
N TYR A 1008 12.85 13.53 -41.66
CA TYR A 1008 13.58 14.21 -42.72
C TYR A 1008 12.99 13.91 -44.10
N SER A 1009 13.24 14.81 -45.07
CA SER A 1009 12.70 14.69 -46.43
C SER A 1009 13.20 13.50 -47.24
N ASP A 1010 14.28 12.85 -46.79
CA ASP A 1010 14.79 11.61 -47.39
C ASP A 1010 14.07 10.35 -46.87
N GLY A 1011 13.08 10.52 -45.99
CA GLY A 1011 12.35 9.45 -45.32
C GLY A 1011 13.03 8.91 -44.06
N SER A 1012 14.26 9.32 -43.77
CA SER A 1012 14.89 8.94 -42.50
C SER A 1012 14.29 9.70 -41.31
N SER A 1013 14.47 9.16 -40.11
CA SER A 1013 14.10 9.84 -38.88
C SER A 1013 15.19 9.68 -37.82
N ALA A 1014 15.13 10.52 -36.78
CA ALA A 1014 15.99 10.43 -35.61
C ALA A 1014 15.19 10.75 -34.35
N ASP A 1015 15.40 9.97 -33.29
CA ASP A 1015 14.83 10.25 -31.98
C ASP A 1015 15.71 11.28 -31.23
N LEU A 1016 15.06 12.32 -30.74
CA LEU A 1016 15.64 13.37 -29.92
C LEU A 1016 15.24 13.11 -28.46
N PRO A 1017 16.15 12.62 -27.60
CA PRO A 1017 15.84 12.45 -26.19
C PRO A 1017 15.60 13.82 -25.54
N VAL A 1018 14.50 13.94 -24.82
CA VAL A 1018 14.07 15.18 -24.16
C VAL A 1018 13.52 14.89 -22.78
N THR A 1019 13.72 15.83 -21.86
CA THR A 1019 13.08 15.83 -20.55
C THR A 1019 12.28 17.11 -20.39
N PHE A 1020 10.96 16.96 -20.23
CA PHE A 1020 10.07 18.05 -19.84
C PHE A 1020 9.96 18.04 -18.31
N GLY A 1021 10.21 19.19 -17.68
CA GLY A 1021 10.11 19.32 -16.23
C GLY A 1021 8.68 19.49 -15.78
N ASP A 1022 8.35 18.94 -14.61
CA ASP A 1022 7.07 19.25 -13.98
C ASP A 1022 6.97 20.77 -13.75
N TRP A 1023 5.87 21.35 -14.18
CA TRP A 1023 5.65 22.78 -14.13
C TRP A 1023 5.72 23.37 -12.72
N ALA A 1024 5.34 22.62 -11.68
CA ALA A 1024 5.46 23.03 -10.27
C ALA A 1024 6.73 22.45 -9.59
N GLY A 1025 7.58 21.74 -10.35
CA GLY A 1025 8.75 21.03 -9.87
C GLY A 1025 10.07 21.76 -10.08
N SER A 1026 11.17 21.09 -9.68
CA SER A 1026 12.54 21.59 -9.88
C SER A 1026 12.97 21.56 -11.34
N THR A 1027 13.88 22.46 -11.74
CA THR A 1027 14.47 22.49 -13.09
C THR A 1027 15.20 21.19 -13.42
N PRO A 1028 14.78 20.44 -14.45
CA PRO A 1028 15.49 19.24 -14.87
C PRO A 1028 16.90 19.55 -15.38
N SER A 1029 17.83 18.61 -15.19
CA SER A 1029 19.17 18.69 -15.76
C SER A 1029 19.11 18.84 -17.29
N GLY A 1030 19.91 19.75 -17.85
CA GLY A 1030 19.94 20.02 -19.30
C GLY A 1030 18.85 20.96 -19.81
N THR A 1031 18.02 21.51 -18.92
CA THR A 1031 17.01 22.54 -19.26
C THR A 1031 17.33 23.89 -18.63
N THR A 1032 16.72 24.95 -19.14
CA THR A 1032 16.75 26.30 -18.56
C THR A 1032 15.35 26.77 -18.21
N VAL A 1033 15.18 27.57 -17.16
CA VAL A 1033 13.89 28.19 -16.87
C VAL A 1033 13.68 29.38 -17.82
N VAL A 1034 12.63 29.31 -18.63
CA VAL A 1034 12.24 30.35 -19.61
C VAL A 1034 11.37 31.40 -18.94
N LEU A 1035 10.39 30.94 -18.16
CA LEU A 1035 9.51 31.75 -17.34
C LEU A 1035 9.40 31.10 -15.97
N ASP A 1036 9.50 31.90 -14.92
CA ASP A 1036 9.32 31.52 -13.52
C ASP A 1036 8.20 32.39 -12.95
N MET A 1037 7.04 31.80 -12.71
CA MET A 1037 5.86 32.49 -12.20
C MET A 1037 5.73 32.23 -10.70
N PRO A 1038 5.41 33.25 -9.90
CA PRO A 1038 5.31 33.09 -8.45
C PRO A 1038 4.11 32.24 -7.99
N HIS A 1039 3.15 32.00 -8.89
CA HIS A 1039 1.91 31.28 -8.61
C HIS A 1039 1.30 30.67 -9.87
N ARG A 1040 0.23 29.89 -9.67
CA ARG A 1040 -0.68 29.39 -10.70
C ARG A 1040 -2.11 29.88 -10.43
N ILE A 1041 -3.01 29.71 -11.40
CA ILE A 1041 -4.42 30.06 -11.26
C ILE A 1041 -5.25 28.77 -11.11
N LYS A 1042 -6.08 28.70 -10.07
CA LYS A 1042 -7.03 27.61 -9.82
C LYS A 1042 -8.44 28.03 -10.27
N ALA A 1043 -9.06 27.16 -11.07
CA ALA A 1043 -10.46 27.23 -11.49
C ALA A 1043 -11.40 27.61 -10.35
N GLY A 1044 -12.07 28.76 -10.50
CA GLY A 1044 -13.05 29.28 -9.55
C GLY A 1044 -12.47 29.82 -8.24
N SER A 1045 -11.15 29.73 -8.02
CA SER A 1045 -10.49 30.12 -6.76
C SER A 1045 -9.43 31.21 -6.92
N GLY A 1046 -9.03 31.56 -8.16
CA GLY A 1046 -8.03 32.59 -8.42
C GLY A 1046 -6.60 32.09 -8.16
N ILE A 1047 -5.76 32.90 -7.52
CA ILE A 1047 -4.34 32.59 -7.30
C ILE A 1047 -4.17 31.40 -6.32
N ASP A 1048 -3.33 30.42 -6.68
CA ASP A 1048 -2.94 29.25 -5.88
C ASP A 1048 -1.40 29.03 -5.87
N GLY A 1049 -0.86 28.58 -4.75
CA GLY A 1049 0.52 28.87 -4.31
C GLY A 1049 1.52 27.71 -4.26
N PRO A 1050 1.89 27.13 -5.41
CA PRO A 1050 3.32 26.99 -5.72
C PRO A 1050 3.72 27.79 -6.96
N PRO A 1051 4.99 28.20 -7.08
CA PRO A 1051 5.50 28.77 -8.32
C PRO A 1051 5.44 27.75 -9.44
N VAL A 1052 5.22 28.22 -10.67
CA VAL A 1052 5.21 27.37 -11.87
C VAL A 1052 6.15 27.89 -12.94
N ARG A 1053 6.73 26.97 -13.72
CA ARG A 1053 7.83 27.25 -14.65
C ARG A 1053 7.55 26.72 -16.04
N LEU A 1054 8.04 27.44 -17.04
CA LEU A 1054 8.23 26.93 -18.40
C LEU A 1054 9.70 26.64 -18.62
N PHE A 1055 10.02 25.47 -19.18
CA PHE A 1055 11.39 25.05 -19.41
C PHE A 1055 11.76 25.16 -20.88
N GLY A 1056 13.00 25.56 -21.12
CA GLY A 1056 13.64 25.64 -22.42
C GLY A 1056 14.66 24.51 -22.55
N LEU A 1057 14.68 23.85 -23.70
CA LEU A 1057 15.66 22.81 -24.01
C LEU A 1057 16.14 22.94 -25.45
N THR A 1058 17.36 22.47 -25.71
CA THR A 1058 17.97 22.46 -27.04
C THR A 1058 18.37 21.04 -27.40
N SER A 1059 17.92 20.58 -28.56
CA SER A 1059 18.29 19.28 -29.12
C SER A 1059 19.00 19.46 -30.46
N THR A 1060 20.07 18.71 -30.69
CA THR A 1060 20.79 18.71 -31.97
C THR A 1060 20.02 17.89 -33.00
N VAL A 1061 19.89 18.40 -34.21
CA VAL A 1061 19.34 17.68 -35.37
C VAL A 1061 20.42 17.48 -36.43
N ASP A 1062 20.21 16.56 -37.37
CA ASP A 1062 21.18 16.30 -38.44
C ASP A 1062 21.17 17.44 -39.47
N GLY A 1063 22.09 18.39 -39.32
CA GLY A 1063 22.22 19.54 -40.22
C GLY A 1063 22.63 19.22 -41.65
N ALA A 1064 22.95 17.96 -41.98
CA ALA A 1064 23.13 17.54 -43.37
C ALA A 1064 21.79 17.27 -44.08
N LYS A 1065 20.72 17.00 -43.32
CA LYS A 1065 19.40 16.60 -43.80
C LYS A 1065 18.37 17.73 -43.68
N THR A 1066 17.31 17.64 -44.48
CA THR A 1066 16.21 18.61 -44.46
C THR A 1066 15.14 18.12 -43.50
N VAL A 1067 14.95 18.82 -42.38
CA VAL A 1067 13.87 18.58 -41.41
C VAL A 1067 12.52 18.85 -42.09
N GLN A 1068 11.51 18.03 -41.79
CA GLN A 1068 10.15 18.20 -42.31
C GLN A 1068 9.08 18.23 -41.23
N SER A 1069 9.17 17.35 -40.24
CA SER A 1069 8.17 17.26 -39.18
C SER A 1069 8.78 16.66 -37.92
N VAL A 1070 8.06 16.76 -36.81
CA VAL A 1070 8.42 16.13 -35.54
C VAL A 1070 7.21 15.44 -34.94
N SER A 1071 7.33 14.16 -34.58
CA SER A 1071 6.31 13.43 -33.82
C SER A 1071 6.51 13.65 -32.33
N LEU A 1072 5.42 13.98 -31.65
CA LEU A 1072 5.36 14.08 -30.20
C LEU A 1072 5.12 12.70 -29.56
N PRO A 1073 5.49 12.50 -28.28
CA PRO A 1073 5.07 11.31 -27.53
C PRO A 1073 3.55 11.25 -27.41
N ASN A 1074 3.01 10.06 -27.12
CA ASN A 1074 1.62 9.89 -26.71
C ASN A 1074 1.51 9.96 -25.18
N ASP A 1075 1.88 11.11 -24.61
CA ASP A 1075 1.81 11.37 -23.17
C ASP A 1075 1.22 12.77 -22.95
N PRO A 1076 -0.08 12.88 -22.58
CA PRO A 1076 -0.77 14.16 -22.45
C PRO A 1076 -0.19 15.03 -21.32
N ARG A 1077 0.64 14.47 -20.43
CA ARG A 1077 1.37 15.28 -19.46
C ARG A 1077 2.31 16.27 -20.13
N VAL A 1078 2.82 15.96 -21.33
CA VAL A 1078 3.77 16.81 -22.05
C VAL A 1078 3.03 17.91 -22.82
N GLN A 1079 3.37 19.16 -22.52
CA GLN A 1079 2.75 20.35 -23.10
C GLN A 1079 3.82 21.23 -23.75
N LEU A 1080 3.76 21.38 -25.07
CA LEU A 1080 4.70 22.17 -25.86
C LEU A 1080 4.14 23.58 -26.11
N TYR A 1081 4.91 24.60 -25.76
CA TYR A 1081 4.54 26.01 -25.88
C TYR A 1081 5.06 26.64 -27.19
N ALA A 1082 6.32 26.39 -27.55
CA ALA A 1082 6.94 26.94 -28.75
C ALA A 1082 8.11 26.09 -29.28
N ILE A 1083 8.40 26.20 -30.58
CA ILE A 1083 9.55 25.58 -31.26
C ILE A 1083 10.29 26.64 -32.08
N THR A 1084 11.62 26.58 -32.09
CA THR A 1084 12.48 27.31 -33.02
C THR A 1084 13.51 26.37 -33.66
N LEU A 1085 13.72 26.51 -34.96
CA LEU A 1085 14.75 25.78 -35.72
C LEU A 1085 15.92 26.72 -36.01
N ALA A 1086 17.15 26.30 -35.76
CA ALA A 1086 18.34 27.16 -35.86
C ALA A 1086 19.51 26.54 -36.64
#